data_AF-A0A7L4DQM8-F1
#
_entry.id   AF-A0A7L4DQM8-F1
#
_cell.length_a   1.000
_cell.length_b   1.000
_cell.length_c   1.000
_cell.angle_alpha   90.00
_cell.angle_beta   90.00
_cell.angle_gamma   90.00
#
_symmetry.space_group_name_H-M   'P 1'
#
loop_
_entity.id
_entity.type
_entity.pdbx_description
1 polymer ?
#
loop_
_entity_poly.entity_id
_entity_poly.type
_entity_poly.pdbx_seq_one_letter_code
_entity_poly.pdbx_strand_id
1 'polypeptide(L)'
;QLKSTPDLLRDQREVAQPGGSEQPKELIYSILKEGSSESEISLKRKTARLLEKMQELVAPAKDAACSQPQHRDLARKVEELQEKLDEETKLRQKLELPGELGRKALDARLQEAEGESQRLREALEKTTQELQRTLQELSKVKTAKEEVETRLGDREEQLVAMHRELDRLREGSGAAPHGDALYKELLETREELEEALSSKQRQEEQLRLRERELTALKGALKEEVASHDKELDRVRQQYQSDMDQLRRSMEDISQDQANLESERQKISTVVRNLQRELEESAEETGHWRDMFQKNKDELRNTKQELLQVKLEREEFEEELRELRERFAAAREEVDQARSSAVDPGELEALRKELRQAREAQQELALEKQRQEELVRQRERELAVLKGTMEEEASSRAGELERYRRDLQQLQEERDEATKAKASLESAREASEQVRKTVESSLRELQEQNDDLRRKVLGMETNLKEYERLGENWEGSQARLKEKVTRLEAERRQMEESLGEATEREQELLMAKRSLETRLEEAQRGLARLTQEHQELSASYQDEQRQKEQLKRAKSELEEQKRLLDRTTEKLNKELEQMTQESHSSLAVLKSQLEEFKEKSRKEITDSQKQAKDRGAEVEKMQLNMNRLQDEVARLKQALQESQAEREDALLDKDVLLQRLRNLEQEMETKKRSQDDRSRHLKTLEEKSKRLEVELDEERTTVEMLTERVNRSRDQIDQLRAELLQERSSRQDLECDKVSLERQNKELKNRLASSEGLHKPSSNVPQLEARLEELQDKLQAEEREKSILLSSNRKLERKVKELTIQIDDERQHVNDQKDQLSLRVKALKRQVDEAEEEIERLEGARKKAQRELEEQHELNEQLQNRIKALEKEAWRKAARSAADSSLQDDPLSSDEEFDSAYGPSSIASLLNEANLQTSSC
;
A
#
# COMPACT_ATOMS: atom_id res chain seq x y z
N GLN A 1 26.68 -12.78 35.95
CA GLN A 1 27.77 -11.87 36.38
C GLN A 1 27.18 -10.47 36.45
N LEU A 2 26.73 -10.08 37.65
CA LEU A 2 26.13 -8.79 37.96
C LEU A 2 27.19 -7.98 38.72
N LYS A 3 27.53 -6.78 38.23
CA LYS A 3 28.34 -5.82 38.98
C LYS A 3 27.42 -4.76 39.58
N SER A 4 27.33 -4.87 40.89
CA SER A 4 26.74 -4.00 41.89
C SER A 4 27.43 -2.64 42.00
N THR A 5 26.64 -1.60 42.28
CA THR A 5 27.08 -0.35 42.92
C THR A 5 26.14 -0.09 44.11
N PRO A 6 26.62 0.37 45.28
CA PRO A 6 26.01 0.06 46.57
C PRO A 6 25.09 1.16 47.11
N ASP A 7 23.98 0.71 47.72
CA ASP A 7 23.12 1.50 48.60
C ASP A 7 23.84 1.77 49.93
N LEU A 8 24.12 3.05 50.17
CA LEU A 8 24.41 3.59 51.49
C LEU A 8 23.14 4.26 51.98
N LEU A 9 22.44 3.64 52.94
CA LEU A 9 21.67 4.28 54.02
C LEU A 9 20.94 3.18 54.81
N ARG A 10 21.70 2.42 55.58
CA ARG A 10 21.18 1.63 56.69
C ARG A 10 21.95 2.07 57.93
N ASP A 11 21.41 3.05 58.63
CA ASP A 11 21.67 3.32 60.05
C ASP A 11 20.76 4.48 60.51
N GLN A 12 19.51 4.17 60.83
CA GLN A 12 18.81 4.88 61.90
C GLN A 12 18.30 3.84 62.88
N ARG A 13 19.12 3.62 63.90
CA ARG A 13 18.75 2.98 65.14
C ARG A 13 17.63 3.78 65.80
N GLU A 14 16.62 3.03 66.23
CA GLU A 14 15.66 3.41 67.25
C GLU A 14 16.36 4.08 68.45
N VAL A 15 16.05 5.35 68.72
CA VAL A 15 16.26 5.97 70.03
C VAL A 15 15.02 6.80 70.38
N ALA A 16 14.27 6.23 71.33
CA ALA A 16 13.43 6.82 72.36
C ALA A 16 12.84 8.23 72.15
N GLN A 17 11.51 8.29 72.24
CA GLN A 17 10.74 9.48 72.62
C GLN A 17 11.33 10.19 73.85
N PRO A 18 11.30 11.53 73.88
CA PRO A 18 11.39 12.25 75.14
C PRO A 18 10.23 13.22 75.34
N GLY A 19 9.15 12.71 75.93
CA GLY A 19 8.26 13.52 76.75
C GLY A 19 8.83 13.58 78.17
N GLY A 20 9.61 14.61 78.48
CA GLY A 20 10.14 14.83 79.82
C GLY A 20 10.93 16.14 79.90
N SER A 21 10.39 17.14 80.60
CA SER A 21 10.87 18.54 80.68
C SER A 21 12.27 18.74 81.28
N GLU A 22 12.99 17.68 81.59
CA GLU A 22 14.31 17.72 82.24
C GLU A 22 15.49 17.54 81.25
N GLN A 23 15.25 16.98 80.05
CA GLN A 23 16.31 16.70 79.07
C GLN A 23 17.09 17.92 78.51
N PRO A 24 16.46 19.06 78.17
CA PRO A 24 17.23 20.19 77.65
C PRO A 24 18.11 20.85 78.73
N LYS A 25 17.70 20.78 80.00
CA LYS A 25 18.48 21.28 81.15
C LYS A 25 19.75 20.46 81.33
N GLU A 26 19.65 19.14 81.29
CA GLU A 26 20.81 18.24 81.41
C GLU A 26 21.75 18.33 80.20
N LEU A 27 21.22 18.50 78.99
CA LEU A 27 22.02 18.63 77.77
C LEU A 27 22.81 19.95 77.74
N ILE A 28 22.16 21.08 78.03
CA ILE A 28 22.81 22.40 78.07
C ILE A 28 23.85 22.46 79.21
N TYR A 29 23.54 21.86 80.36
CA TYR A 29 24.50 21.77 81.46
C TYR A 29 25.73 20.93 81.08
N SER A 30 25.53 19.80 80.39
CA SER A 30 26.62 18.92 79.95
C SER A 30 27.52 19.60 78.92
N ILE A 31 26.93 20.30 77.94
CA ILE A 31 27.67 21.09 76.94
C ILE A 31 28.46 22.23 77.60
N LEU A 32 27.88 22.95 78.56
CA LEU A 32 28.58 24.04 79.27
C LEU A 32 29.70 23.51 80.18
N LYS A 33 29.55 22.29 80.71
CA LYS A 33 30.56 21.63 81.54
C LYS A 33 31.74 21.09 80.72
N GLU A 34 31.49 20.62 79.50
CA GLU A 34 32.55 20.12 78.60
C GLU A 34 33.49 21.23 78.09
N GLY A 35 33.08 22.50 78.16
CA GLY A 35 33.85 23.65 77.67
C GLY A 35 34.33 24.67 78.72
N SER A 36 34.12 24.45 80.03
CA SER A 36 34.39 25.47 81.05
C SER A 36 34.87 24.91 82.41
N SER A 37 35.82 25.60 83.06
CA SER A 37 36.33 25.29 84.40
C SER A 37 35.62 26.06 85.55
N GLU A 38 34.43 26.58 85.29
CA GLU A 38 33.63 27.31 86.29
C GLU A 38 33.02 26.39 87.36
N SER A 39 32.77 26.92 88.56
CA SER A 39 32.18 26.15 89.66
C SER A 39 30.77 25.64 89.33
N GLU A 40 30.43 24.47 89.87
CA GLU A 40 29.20 23.73 89.54
C GLU A 40 27.91 24.54 89.80
N ILE A 41 27.95 25.44 90.78
CA ILE A 41 26.84 26.32 91.14
C ILE A 41 26.65 27.42 90.08
N SER A 42 27.73 27.92 89.46
CA SER A 42 27.68 28.91 88.37
C SER A 42 27.09 28.31 87.10
N LEU A 43 27.53 27.09 86.74
CA LEU A 43 27.04 26.37 85.56
C LEU A 43 25.55 26.03 85.68
N LYS A 44 25.09 25.60 86.86
CA LYS A 44 23.65 25.35 87.10
C LYS A 44 22.82 26.63 87.03
N ARG A 45 23.32 27.77 87.53
CA ARG A 45 22.64 29.08 87.39
C ARG A 45 22.59 29.57 85.94
N LYS A 46 23.66 29.40 85.16
CA LYS A 46 23.70 29.76 83.74
C LYS A 46 22.77 28.89 82.91
N THR A 47 22.75 27.58 83.19
CA THR A 47 21.82 26.64 82.55
C THR A 47 20.37 26.99 82.87
N ALA A 48 20.06 27.32 84.13
CA ALA A 48 18.72 27.75 84.53
C ALA A 48 18.30 29.07 83.83
N ARG A 49 19.20 30.06 83.77
CA ARG A 49 18.94 31.33 83.06
C ARG A 49 18.80 31.15 81.55
N LEU A 50 19.57 30.26 80.93
CA LEU A 50 19.44 29.95 79.51
C LEU A 50 18.11 29.26 79.22
N LEU A 51 17.67 28.34 80.09
CA LEU A 51 16.38 27.70 79.93
C LEU A 51 15.20 28.67 80.13
N GLU A 52 15.34 29.61 81.07
CA GLU A 52 14.36 30.68 81.31
C GLU A 52 14.26 31.62 80.10
N LYS A 53 15.40 32.01 79.53
CA LYS A 53 15.45 32.82 78.28
C LYS A 53 14.91 32.08 77.05
N MET A 54 15.10 30.76 76.99
CA MET A 54 14.53 29.93 75.92
C MET A 54 13.03 29.71 76.09
N GLN A 55 12.52 29.65 77.33
CA GLN A 55 11.07 29.59 77.60
C GLN A 55 10.38 30.94 77.39
N GLU A 56 11.05 32.07 77.62
CA GLU A 56 10.55 33.41 77.27
C GLU A 56 10.36 33.62 75.76
N LEU A 57 11.09 32.88 74.91
CA LEU A 57 10.92 32.91 73.45
C LEU A 57 9.73 32.08 72.94
N VAL A 58 9.06 31.29 73.79
CA VAL A 58 7.98 30.37 73.40
C VAL A 58 6.61 30.71 74.01
N ALA A 59 6.50 31.74 74.87
CA ALA A 59 5.20 32.22 75.35
C ALA A 59 4.59 33.30 74.42
N PRO A 60 3.29 33.24 74.06
CA PRO A 60 2.72 34.11 73.04
C PRO A 60 2.26 35.44 73.65
N ALA A 61 3.00 36.51 73.39
CA ALA A 61 2.54 37.87 73.65
C ALA A 61 1.79 38.42 72.42
N LYS A 62 0.49 38.70 72.62
CA LYS A 62 -0.38 39.42 71.68
C LYS A 62 0.04 40.90 71.58
N ASP A 63 -0.08 41.40 70.35
CA ASP A 63 -0.21 42.79 69.91
C ASP A 63 0.90 43.80 70.26
N ALA A 64 1.90 43.90 69.36
CA ALA A 64 2.52 45.17 68.99
C ALA A 64 3.13 45.06 67.59
N ALA A 65 2.62 45.86 66.66
CA ALA A 65 3.11 45.95 65.29
C ALA A 65 4.53 46.53 65.21
N CYS A 66 5.46 45.83 64.54
CA CYS A 66 6.60 46.44 63.85
C CYS A 66 7.24 45.49 62.81
N SER A 67 6.93 45.76 61.55
CA SER A 67 7.76 45.61 60.34
C SER A 67 9.04 44.75 60.36
N GLN A 68 9.00 43.58 59.73
CA GLN A 68 10.11 43.08 58.92
C GLN A 68 9.57 42.46 57.60
N PRO A 69 9.86 43.06 56.43
CA PRO A 69 9.43 42.53 55.13
C PRO A 69 10.04 41.16 54.82
N GLN A 70 11.26 40.93 55.29
CA GLN A 70 12.06 39.74 55.00
C GLN A 70 11.42 38.44 55.49
N HIS A 71 10.68 38.46 56.60
CA HIS A 71 10.06 37.25 57.14
C HIS A 71 8.78 36.86 56.38
N ARG A 72 8.04 37.84 55.83
CA ARG A 72 6.92 37.59 54.92
C ARG A 72 7.41 37.14 53.54
N ASP A 73 8.50 37.72 53.06
CA ASP A 73 9.08 37.36 51.76
C ASP A 73 9.72 35.96 51.78
N LEU A 74 10.32 35.58 52.92
CA LEU A 74 10.81 34.21 53.12
C LEU A 74 9.67 33.21 53.26
N ALA A 75 8.59 33.55 53.99
CA ALA A 75 7.41 32.68 54.07
C ALA A 75 6.75 32.48 52.70
N ARG A 76 6.61 33.55 51.90
CA ARG A 76 6.13 33.47 50.51
C ARG A 76 7.06 32.66 49.61
N LYS A 77 8.38 32.81 49.75
CA LYS A 77 9.35 31.99 48.99
C LYS A 77 9.31 30.53 49.40
N VAL A 78 9.07 30.22 50.67
CA VAL A 78 8.89 28.84 51.11
C VAL A 78 7.58 28.27 50.56
N GLU A 79 6.48 29.02 50.58
CA GLU A 79 5.22 28.60 49.93
C GLU A 79 5.39 28.43 48.41
N GLU A 80 6.05 29.35 47.71
CA GLU A 80 6.34 29.24 46.28
C GLU A 80 7.27 28.06 45.95
N LEU A 81 8.25 27.75 46.81
CA LEU A 81 9.11 26.59 46.64
C LEU A 81 8.37 25.28 46.96
N GLN A 82 7.44 25.31 47.90
CA GLN A 82 6.57 24.17 48.22
C GLN A 82 5.60 23.91 47.07
N GLU A 83 4.98 24.94 46.49
CA GLU A 83 4.14 24.83 45.30
C GLU A 83 4.94 24.33 44.10
N LYS A 84 6.16 24.84 43.88
CA LYS A 84 7.04 24.34 42.81
C LYS A 84 7.44 22.88 43.00
N LEU A 85 7.68 22.44 44.24
CA LEU A 85 7.97 21.04 44.56
C LEU A 85 6.73 20.16 44.36
N ASP A 86 5.55 20.65 44.73
CA ASP A 86 4.27 19.96 44.50
C ASP A 86 3.90 19.89 43.00
N GLU A 87 4.27 20.92 42.22
CA GLU A 87 4.16 20.92 40.76
C GLU A 87 5.17 19.98 40.11
N GLU A 88 6.43 19.96 40.58
CA GLU A 88 7.45 19.05 40.05
C GLU A 88 7.13 17.59 40.40
N THR A 89 6.61 17.31 41.59
CA THR A 89 6.15 15.96 41.96
C THR A 89 4.91 15.54 41.17
N LYS A 90 3.98 16.46 40.87
CA LYS A 90 2.87 16.20 39.93
C LYS A 90 3.36 15.97 38.49
N LEU A 91 4.37 16.70 38.03
CA LEU A 91 4.98 16.50 36.71
C LEU A 91 5.71 15.16 36.64
N ARG A 92 6.44 14.77 37.69
CA ARG A 92 7.09 13.45 37.80
C ARG A 92 6.05 12.31 37.80
N GLN A 93 4.96 12.42 38.56
CA GLN A 93 3.86 11.44 38.50
C GLN A 93 3.19 11.39 37.12
N LYS A 94 3.02 12.54 36.44
CA LYS A 94 2.49 12.61 35.07
C LYS A 94 3.46 12.10 34.00
N LEU A 95 4.76 12.01 34.28
CA LEU A 95 5.79 11.42 33.41
C LEU A 95 5.96 9.91 33.65
N GLU A 96 5.68 9.42 34.86
CA GLU A 96 5.69 7.97 35.17
C GLU A 96 4.43 7.25 34.63
N LEU A 97 3.26 7.91 34.61
CA LEU A 97 2.00 7.33 34.12
C LEU A 97 1.99 6.91 32.63
N PRO A 98 2.54 7.69 31.67
CA PRO A 98 2.66 7.28 30.27
C PRO A 98 3.69 6.15 30.09
N GLY A 99 4.76 6.17 30.88
CA GLY A 99 5.80 5.14 30.86
C GLY A 99 5.31 3.78 31.35
N GLU A 100 4.46 3.75 32.39
CA GLU A 100 3.85 2.51 32.87
C GLU A 100 2.78 1.96 31.92
N LEU A 101 1.98 2.82 31.28
CA LEU A 101 1.00 2.38 30.28
C LEU A 101 1.70 1.86 29.01
N GLY A 102 2.76 2.53 28.57
CA GLY A 102 3.59 2.07 27.46
C GLY A 102 4.31 0.75 27.79
N ARG A 103 4.83 0.60 29.01
CA ARG A 103 5.46 -0.64 29.48
C ARG A 103 4.45 -1.78 29.61
N LYS A 104 3.25 -1.53 30.15
CA LYS A 104 2.17 -2.52 30.21
C LYS A 104 1.65 -2.90 28.81
N ALA A 105 1.61 -1.96 27.87
CA ALA A 105 1.25 -2.24 26.48
C ALA A 105 2.33 -3.06 25.76
N LEU A 106 3.62 -2.76 26.03
CA LEU A 106 4.73 -3.57 25.53
C LEU A 106 4.76 -4.96 26.16
N ASP A 107 4.50 -5.08 27.47
CA ASP A 107 4.40 -6.35 28.17
C ASP A 107 3.20 -7.17 27.69
N ALA A 108 2.06 -6.53 27.39
CA ALA A 108 0.89 -7.18 26.79
C ALA A 108 1.19 -7.67 25.37
N ARG A 109 1.85 -6.86 24.53
CA ARG A 109 2.29 -7.28 23.19
C ARG A 109 3.35 -8.37 23.24
N LEU A 110 4.23 -8.36 24.24
CA LEU A 110 5.21 -9.42 24.46
C LEU A 110 4.51 -10.72 24.85
N GLN A 111 3.53 -10.68 25.75
CA GLN A 111 2.73 -11.84 26.14
C GLN A 111 1.87 -12.38 24.99
N GLU A 112 1.30 -11.50 24.16
CA GLU A 112 0.59 -11.89 22.95
C GLU A 112 1.54 -12.57 21.96
N ALA A 113 2.71 -11.99 21.69
CA ALA A 113 3.73 -12.58 20.83
C ALA A 113 4.29 -13.91 21.39
N GLU A 114 4.46 -14.03 22.70
CA GLU A 114 4.85 -15.28 23.36
C GLU A 114 3.75 -16.34 23.24
N GLY A 115 2.48 -15.95 23.40
CA GLY A 115 1.32 -16.83 23.21
C GLY A 115 1.16 -17.29 21.76
N GLU A 116 1.39 -16.40 20.79
CA GLU A 116 1.43 -16.74 19.37
C GLU A 116 2.61 -17.67 19.06
N SER A 117 3.80 -17.40 19.60
CA SER A 117 4.96 -18.29 19.45
C SER A 117 4.70 -19.68 20.03
N GLN A 118 4.02 -19.78 21.17
CA GLN A 118 3.61 -21.06 21.76
C GLN A 118 2.59 -21.79 20.88
N ARG A 119 1.55 -21.11 20.39
CA ARG A 119 0.56 -21.70 19.47
C ARG A 119 1.19 -22.19 18.17
N LEU A 120 2.13 -21.43 17.62
CA LEU A 120 2.89 -21.82 16.42
C LEU A 120 3.79 -23.04 16.69
N ARG A 121 4.43 -23.12 17.87
CA ARG A 121 5.21 -24.31 18.26
C ARG A 121 4.33 -25.53 18.43
N GLU A 122 3.18 -25.40 19.09
CA GLU A 122 2.21 -26.50 19.23
C GLU A 122 1.64 -26.95 17.87
N ALA A 123 1.37 -26.01 16.96
CA ALA A 123 0.94 -26.32 15.60
C ALA A 123 2.05 -27.03 14.81
N LEU A 124 3.31 -26.60 14.98
CA LEU A 124 4.46 -27.27 14.37
C LEU A 124 4.67 -28.68 14.93
N GLU A 125 4.51 -28.88 16.24
CA GLU A 125 4.59 -30.21 16.85
C GLU A 125 3.45 -31.12 16.36
N LYS A 126 2.22 -30.60 16.24
CA LYS A 126 1.08 -31.36 15.69
C LYS A 126 1.32 -31.77 14.24
N THR A 127 1.75 -30.85 13.39
CA THR A 127 2.06 -31.16 11.98
C THR A 127 3.24 -32.12 11.86
N THR A 128 4.25 -32.01 12.73
CA THR A 128 5.36 -32.96 12.79
C THR A 128 4.89 -34.36 13.20
N GLN A 129 3.99 -34.47 14.18
CA GLN A 129 3.40 -35.75 14.57
C GLN A 129 2.51 -36.34 13.48
N GLU A 130 1.71 -35.53 12.79
CA GLU A 130 0.91 -35.95 11.64
C GLU A 130 1.80 -36.45 10.49
N LEU A 131 2.91 -35.76 10.22
CA LEU A 131 3.91 -36.22 9.25
C LEU A 131 4.54 -37.55 9.66
N GLN A 132 4.88 -37.73 10.95
CA GLN A 132 5.39 -39.00 11.45
C GLN A 132 4.35 -40.13 11.34
N ARG A 133 3.07 -39.86 11.62
CA ARG A 133 1.98 -40.83 11.46
C ARG A 133 1.79 -41.23 9.99
N THR A 134 1.77 -40.26 9.08
CA THR A 134 1.64 -40.53 7.63
C THR A 134 2.86 -41.27 7.08
N LEU A 135 4.08 -40.99 7.56
CA LEU A 135 5.28 -41.77 7.21
C LEU A 135 5.20 -43.22 7.71
N GLN A 136 4.68 -43.43 8.93
CA GLN A 136 4.44 -44.77 9.46
C GLN A 136 3.36 -45.52 8.65
N GLU A 137 2.28 -44.86 8.28
CA GLU A 137 1.25 -45.43 7.41
C GLU A 137 1.81 -45.78 6.04
N LEU A 138 2.63 -44.90 5.44
CA LEU A 138 3.29 -45.17 4.18
C LEU A 138 4.24 -46.38 4.28
N SER A 139 4.98 -46.54 5.38
CA SER A 139 5.81 -47.73 5.60
C SER A 139 4.99 -49.02 5.70
N LYS A 140 3.82 -48.97 6.35
CA LYS A 140 2.90 -50.13 6.46
C LYS A 140 2.30 -50.49 5.10
N VAL A 141 1.95 -49.49 4.28
CA VAL A 141 1.45 -49.72 2.92
C VAL A 141 2.55 -50.30 2.03
N LYS A 142 3.81 -49.84 2.18
CA LYS A 142 4.94 -50.42 1.45
C LYS A 142 5.17 -51.88 1.79
N THR A 143 5.17 -52.26 3.06
CA THR A 143 5.33 -53.67 3.46
C THR A 143 4.14 -54.52 3.00
N ALA A 144 2.91 -54.00 3.08
CA ALA A 144 1.73 -54.70 2.57
C ALA A 144 1.78 -54.88 1.03
N LYS A 145 2.33 -53.90 0.30
CA LYS A 145 2.57 -54.01 -1.13
C LYS A 145 3.61 -55.10 -1.44
N GLU A 146 4.73 -55.10 -0.73
CA GLU A 146 5.77 -56.13 -0.88
C GLU A 146 5.22 -57.54 -0.59
N GLU A 147 4.36 -57.69 0.41
CA GLU A 147 3.66 -58.96 0.71
C GLU A 147 2.68 -59.40 -0.37
N VAL A 148 2.01 -58.46 -1.05
CA VAL A 148 1.13 -58.78 -2.18
C VAL A 148 1.95 -59.16 -3.41
N GLU A 149 3.07 -58.48 -3.66
CA GLU A 149 3.98 -58.79 -4.77
C GLU A 149 4.63 -60.16 -4.61
N THR A 150 5.02 -60.57 -3.39
CA THR A 150 5.53 -61.92 -3.14
C THR A 150 4.44 -62.98 -3.34
N ARG A 151 3.22 -62.76 -2.83
CA ARG A 151 2.09 -63.66 -3.07
C ARG A 151 1.75 -63.79 -4.55
N LEU A 152 1.84 -62.69 -5.31
CA LEU A 152 1.63 -62.72 -6.76
C LEU A 152 2.70 -63.58 -7.44
N GLY A 153 3.98 -63.40 -7.07
CA GLY A 153 5.07 -64.25 -7.55
C GLY A 153 4.87 -65.74 -7.24
N ASP A 154 4.47 -66.07 -6.01
CA ASP A 154 4.17 -67.45 -5.60
C ASP A 154 3.02 -68.06 -6.42
N ARG A 155 1.97 -67.27 -6.73
CA ARG A 155 0.83 -67.71 -7.54
C ARG A 155 1.20 -67.85 -9.01
N GLU A 156 2.05 -66.98 -9.53
CA GLU A 156 2.62 -67.11 -10.87
C GLU A 156 3.46 -68.40 -10.99
N GLU A 157 4.25 -68.74 -9.98
CA GLU A 157 5.00 -70.01 -9.94
C GLU A 157 4.09 -71.23 -9.87
N GLN A 158 3.01 -71.18 -9.09
CA GLN A 158 1.99 -72.23 -9.03
C GLN A 158 1.30 -72.42 -10.39
N LEU A 159 0.93 -71.34 -11.08
CA LEU A 159 0.38 -71.42 -12.44
C LEU A 159 1.36 -72.08 -13.39
N VAL A 160 2.65 -71.74 -13.34
CA VAL A 160 3.67 -72.37 -14.19
C VAL A 160 3.84 -73.86 -13.84
N ALA A 161 3.76 -74.24 -12.56
CA ALA A 161 3.79 -75.64 -12.14
C ALA A 161 2.58 -76.43 -12.67
N MET A 162 1.37 -75.87 -12.57
CA MET A 162 0.13 -76.45 -13.09
C MET A 162 0.17 -76.61 -14.62
N HIS A 163 0.71 -75.62 -15.34
CA HIS A 163 0.93 -75.73 -16.78
C HIS A 163 1.88 -76.89 -17.14
N ARG A 164 2.95 -77.10 -16.36
CA ARG A 164 3.86 -78.26 -16.53
C ARG A 164 3.17 -79.60 -16.23
N GLU A 165 2.23 -79.65 -15.30
CA GLU A 165 1.45 -80.86 -15.00
C GLU A 165 0.40 -81.17 -16.07
N LEU A 166 -0.25 -80.14 -16.63
CA LEU A 166 -1.13 -80.27 -17.79
C LEU A 166 -0.36 -80.76 -19.03
N ASP A 167 0.85 -80.27 -19.26
CA ASP A 167 1.72 -80.75 -20.33
C ASP A 167 2.08 -82.24 -20.15
N ARG A 168 2.36 -82.68 -18.92
CA ARG A 168 2.62 -84.11 -18.59
C ARG A 168 1.39 -84.99 -18.80
N LEU A 169 0.19 -84.50 -18.46
CA LEU A 169 -1.07 -85.23 -18.68
C LEU A 169 -1.45 -85.27 -20.17
N ARG A 170 -1.02 -84.28 -20.96
CA ARG A 170 -1.23 -84.27 -22.42
C ARG A 170 -0.37 -85.28 -23.17
N GLU A 171 0.78 -85.66 -22.60
CA GLU A 171 1.68 -86.69 -23.14
C GLU A 171 1.28 -88.13 -22.74
N GLY A 172 0.42 -88.31 -21.72
CA GLY A 172 -0.08 -89.61 -21.27
C GLY A 172 -1.54 -89.87 -21.65
N SER A 173 -1.80 -90.67 -22.68
CA SER A 173 -3.17 -91.01 -23.09
C SER A 173 -3.88 -91.92 -22.06
N GLY A 174 -5.06 -91.51 -21.60
CA GLY A 174 -6.08 -92.41 -21.03
C GLY A 174 -6.74 -91.91 -19.75
N ALA A 175 -7.93 -91.30 -19.91
CA ALA A 175 -9.02 -91.13 -18.94
C ALA A 175 -8.65 -91.04 -17.44
N ALA A 176 -8.67 -89.83 -16.86
CA ALA A 176 -8.72 -89.65 -15.40
C ALA A 176 -9.65 -88.49 -14.96
N PRO A 177 -10.33 -88.59 -13.80
CA PRO A 177 -11.29 -87.59 -13.30
C PRO A 177 -10.64 -86.32 -12.72
N HIS A 178 -9.32 -86.12 -12.89
CA HIS A 178 -8.56 -85.04 -12.26
C HIS A 178 -8.50 -83.74 -13.09
N GLY A 179 -8.95 -83.77 -14.34
CA GLY A 179 -9.00 -82.57 -15.20
C GLY A 179 -9.97 -81.50 -14.69
N ASP A 180 -11.13 -81.90 -14.15
CA ASP A 180 -12.13 -80.97 -13.65
C ASP A 180 -11.68 -80.25 -12.36
N ALA A 181 -10.91 -80.93 -11.50
CA ALA A 181 -10.33 -80.32 -10.30
C ALA A 181 -9.25 -79.29 -10.66
N LEU A 182 -8.34 -79.63 -11.58
CA LEU A 182 -7.32 -78.70 -12.08
C LEU A 182 -7.95 -77.51 -12.81
N TYR A 183 -9.02 -77.72 -13.59
CA TYR A 183 -9.73 -76.63 -14.27
C TYR A 183 -10.41 -75.69 -13.28
N LYS A 184 -10.95 -76.24 -12.18
CA LYS A 184 -11.54 -75.46 -11.09
C LYS A 184 -10.49 -74.62 -10.36
N GLU A 185 -9.33 -75.20 -10.03
CA GLU A 185 -8.20 -74.46 -9.42
C GLU A 185 -7.66 -73.36 -10.37
N LEU A 186 -7.67 -73.59 -11.67
CA LEU A 186 -7.25 -72.60 -12.68
C LEU A 186 -8.27 -71.46 -12.82
N LEU A 187 -9.56 -71.75 -12.65
CA LEU A 187 -10.60 -70.72 -12.56
C LEU A 187 -10.48 -69.90 -11.27
N GLU A 188 -10.28 -70.56 -10.12
CA GLU A 188 -10.12 -69.89 -8.82
C GLU A 188 -8.89 -68.98 -8.81
N THR A 189 -7.74 -69.43 -9.34
CA THR A 189 -6.53 -68.59 -9.47
C THR A 189 -6.69 -67.43 -10.45
N ARG A 190 -7.49 -67.60 -11.50
CA ARG A 190 -7.83 -66.51 -12.43
C ARG A 190 -8.71 -65.46 -11.77
N GLU A 191 -9.72 -65.86 -11.00
CA GLU A 191 -10.59 -64.96 -10.27
C GLU A 191 -9.81 -64.15 -9.22
N GLU A 192 -8.90 -64.79 -8.48
CA GLU A 192 -8.01 -64.11 -7.53
C GLU A 192 -7.07 -63.10 -8.21
N LEU A 193 -6.56 -63.40 -9.41
CA LEU A 193 -5.74 -62.47 -10.19
C LEU A 193 -6.56 -61.27 -10.72
N GLU A 194 -7.79 -61.51 -11.18
CA GLU A 194 -8.71 -60.45 -11.59
C GLU A 194 -9.05 -59.53 -10.40
N GLU A 195 -9.25 -60.10 -9.20
CA GLU A 195 -9.45 -59.34 -7.97
C GLU A 195 -8.20 -58.52 -7.59
N ALA A 196 -7.00 -59.11 -7.65
CA ALA A 196 -5.73 -58.43 -7.41
C ALA A 196 -5.51 -57.26 -8.39
N LEU A 197 -5.79 -57.45 -9.69
CA LEU A 197 -5.72 -56.39 -10.70
C LEU A 197 -6.72 -55.25 -10.41
N SER A 198 -7.94 -55.60 -10.02
CA SER A 198 -8.94 -54.58 -9.62
C SER A 198 -8.49 -53.80 -8.38
N SER A 199 -7.84 -54.46 -7.43
CA SER A 199 -7.30 -53.82 -6.22
C SER A 199 -6.15 -52.85 -6.55
N LYS A 200 -5.28 -53.22 -7.48
CA LYS A 200 -4.20 -52.37 -8.00
C LYS A 200 -4.74 -51.15 -8.73
N GLN A 201 -5.77 -51.31 -9.56
CA GLN A 201 -6.42 -50.19 -10.25
C GLN A 201 -7.01 -49.17 -9.25
N ARG A 202 -7.71 -49.64 -8.20
CA ARG A 202 -8.22 -48.77 -7.13
C ARG A 202 -7.11 -48.02 -6.40
N GLN A 203 -5.97 -48.67 -6.15
CA GLN A 203 -4.80 -48.02 -5.53
C GLN A 203 -4.16 -46.97 -6.46
N GLU A 204 -4.04 -47.25 -7.76
CA GLU A 204 -3.53 -46.28 -8.74
C GLU A 204 -4.46 -45.05 -8.85
N GLU A 205 -5.77 -45.25 -8.82
CA GLU A 205 -6.74 -44.16 -8.80
C GLU A 205 -6.61 -43.31 -7.54
N GLN A 206 -6.43 -43.92 -6.36
CA GLN A 206 -6.16 -43.21 -5.12
C GLN A 206 -4.86 -42.41 -5.17
N LEU A 207 -3.78 -42.97 -5.75
CA LEU A 207 -2.53 -42.25 -5.94
C LEU A 207 -2.70 -41.04 -6.87
N ARG A 208 -3.42 -41.20 -8.00
CA ARG A 208 -3.73 -40.07 -8.90
C ARG A 208 -4.55 -38.98 -8.20
N LEU A 209 -5.47 -39.34 -7.30
CA LEU A 209 -6.20 -38.37 -6.48
C LEU A 209 -5.29 -37.65 -5.49
N ARG A 210 -4.40 -38.36 -4.79
CA ARG A 210 -3.41 -37.75 -3.89
C ARG A 210 -2.41 -36.85 -4.62
N GLU A 211 -2.00 -37.20 -5.82
CA GLU A 211 -1.15 -36.35 -6.67
C GLU A 211 -1.85 -35.04 -7.06
N ARG A 212 -3.16 -35.11 -7.36
CA ARG A 212 -3.97 -33.92 -7.62
C ARG A 212 -4.11 -33.05 -6.37
N GLU A 213 -4.39 -33.66 -5.21
CA GLU A 213 -4.45 -32.95 -3.92
C GLU A 213 -3.11 -32.26 -3.59
N LEU A 214 -1.98 -32.96 -3.75
CA LEU A 214 -0.65 -32.39 -3.54
C LEU A 214 -0.35 -31.24 -4.50
N THR A 215 -0.83 -31.33 -5.75
CA THR A 215 -0.68 -30.25 -6.73
C THR A 215 -1.52 -29.04 -6.35
N ALA A 216 -2.75 -29.25 -5.88
CA ALA A 216 -3.61 -28.18 -5.38
C ALA A 216 -3.01 -27.51 -4.13
N LEU A 217 -2.51 -28.28 -3.17
CA LEU A 217 -1.84 -27.76 -1.97
C LEU A 217 -0.55 -26.99 -2.32
N LYS A 218 0.23 -27.46 -3.29
CA LYS A 218 1.39 -26.72 -3.82
C LYS A 218 0.98 -25.40 -4.47
N GLY A 219 -0.17 -25.36 -5.13
CA GLY A 219 -0.76 -24.13 -5.68
C GLY A 219 -1.14 -23.15 -4.58
N ALA A 220 -1.94 -23.61 -3.60
CA ALA A 220 -2.37 -22.80 -2.46
C ALA A 220 -1.18 -22.24 -1.65
N LEU A 221 -0.15 -23.06 -1.40
CA LEU A 221 1.06 -22.60 -0.71
C LEU A 221 1.81 -21.52 -1.51
N LYS A 222 1.89 -21.65 -2.84
CA LYS A 222 2.49 -20.61 -3.69
C LYS A 222 1.70 -19.31 -3.63
N GLU A 223 0.37 -19.40 -3.58
CA GLU A 223 -0.51 -18.23 -3.45
C GLU A 223 -0.35 -17.56 -2.08
N GLU A 224 -0.29 -18.33 -0.98
CA GLU A 224 -0.02 -17.80 0.37
C GLU A 224 1.37 -17.16 0.49
N VAL A 225 2.40 -17.77 -0.09
CA VAL A 225 3.74 -17.16 -0.13
C VAL A 225 3.70 -15.85 -0.94
N ALA A 226 3.04 -15.85 -2.09
CA ALA A 226 2.88 -14.65 -2.91
C ALA A 226 2.03 -13.56 -2.22
N SER A 227 1.05 -13.91 -1.39
CA SER A 227 0.30 -12.94 -0.59
C SER A 227 1.15 -12.37 0.55
N HIS A 228 1.90 -13.20 1.26
CA HIS A 228 2.84 -12.73 2.29
C HIS A 228 3.95 -11.85 1.71
N ASP A 229 4.50 -12.17 0.53
CA ASP A 229 5.48 -11.33 -0.14
C ASP A 229 4.90 -9.94 -0.46
N LYS A 230 3.64 -9.89 -0.95
CA LYS A 230 2.93 -8.63 -1.18
C LYS A 230 2.69 -7.85 0.12
N GLU A 231 2.36 -8.52 1.21
CA GLU A 231 2.19 -7.89 2.52
C GLU A 231 3.50 -7.35 3.08
N LEU A 232 4.60 -8.09 2.96
CA LEU A 232 5.94 -7.63 3.32
C LEU A 232 6.35 -6.41 2.51
N ASP A 233 6.04 -6.38 1.21
CA ASP A 233 6.32 -5.22 0.37
C ASP A 233 5.45 -4.02 0.72
N ARG A 234 4.18 -4.21 1.08
CA ARG A 234 3.32 -3.13 1.64
C ARG A 234 3.91 -2.56 2.92
N VAL A 235 4.34 -3.43 3.85
CA VAL A 235 4.97 -3.00 5.11
C VAL A 235 6.27 -2.24 4.84
N ARG A 236 7.12 -2.72 3.91
CA ARG A 236 8.34 -2.00 3.51
C ARG A 236 8.04 -0.63 2.91
N GLN A 237 7.03 -0.52 2.04
CA GLN A 237 6.60 0.75 1.47
C GLN A 237 6.06 1.70 2.53
N GLN A 238 5.32 1.18 3.52
CA GLN A 238 4.84 1.97 4.64
C GLN A 238 6.00 2.51 5.47
N TYR A 239 6.98 1.66 5.83
CA TYR A 239 8.19 2.11 6.52
C TYR A 239 8.98 3.15 5.71
N GLN A 240 9.08 3.00 4.38
CA GLN A 240 9.71 4.00 3.53
C GLN A 240 8.94 5.33 3.55
N SER A 241 7.61 5.29 3.42
CA SER A 241 6.76 6.47 3.52
C SER A 241 6.90 7.17 4.87
N ASP A 242 6.89 6.41 5.97
CA ASP A 242 7.01 6.96 7.33
C ASP A 242 8.41 7.58 7.55
N MET A 243 9.47 6.95 7.03
CA MET A 243 10.82 7.50 7.05
C MET A 243 10.94 8.77 6.22
N ASP A 244 10.29 8.84 5.06
CA ASP A 244 10.26 10.04 4.22
C ASP A 244 9.44 11.16 4.86
N GLN A 245 8.33 10.83 5.52
CA GLN A 245 7.55 11.80 6.31
C GLN A 245 8.35 12.35 7.48
N LEU A 246 9.08 11.49 8.21
CA LEU A 246 9.97 11.93 9.29
C LEU A 246 11.07 12.84 8.76
N ARG A 247 11.70 12.51 7.61
CA ARG A 247 12.70 13.38 6.98
C ARG A 247 12.12 14.74 6.60
N ARG A 248 10.94 14.78 5.97
CA ARG A 248 10.25 16.05 5.65
C ARG A 248 9.92 16.85 6.90
N SER A 249 9.40 16.20 7.95
CA SER A 249 9.11 16.89 9.22
C SER A 249 10.38 17.46 9.88
N MET A 250 11.51 16.77 9.76
CA MET A 250 12.81 17.25 10.25
C MET A 250 13.34 18.42 9.41
N GLU A 251 13.17 18.36 8.08
CA GLU A 251 13.48 19.46 7.17
C GLU A 251 12.62 20.70 7.45
N ASP A 252 11.32 20.52 7.66
CA ASP A 252 10.38 21.59 8.03
C ASP A 252 10.78 22.23 9.37
N ILE A 253 11.06 21.42 10.40
CA ILE A 253 11.54 21.92 11.71
C ILE A 253 12.87 22.67 11.56
N SER A 254 13.79 22.18 10.73
CA SER A 254 15.06 22.86 10.48
C SER A 254 14.86 24.20 9.75
N GLN A 255 13.90 24.26 8.82
CA GLN A 255 13.57 25.48 8.11
C GLN A 255 12.90 26.50 9.03
N ASP A 256 11.98 26.06 9.89
CA ASP A 256 11.36 26.89 10.93
C ASP A 256 12.40 27.40 11.93
N GLN A 257 13.37 26.57 12.33
CA GLN A 257 14.47 27.00 13.18
C GLN A 257 15.30 28.10 12.51
N ALA A 258 15.65 27.94 11.22
CA ALA A 258 16.39 28.96 10.48
C ALA A 258 15.59 30.28 10.34
N ASN A 259 14.28 30.19 10.13
CA ASN A 259 13.39 31.34 10.08
C ASN A 259 13.35 32.08 11.43
N LEU A 260 13.16 31.34 12.54
CA LEU A 260 13.18 31.89 13.89
C LEU A 260 14.53 32.52 14.25
N GLU A 261 15.65 31.92 13.81
CA GLU A 261 16.97 32.51 13.98
C GLU A 261 17.13 33.82 13.21
N SER A 262 16.59 33.90 11.99
CA SER A 262 16.57 35.13 11.20
C SER A 262 15.72 36.22 11.85
N GLU A 263 14.56 35.86 12.41
CA GLU A 263 13.69 36.80 13.14
C GLU A 263 14.36 37.27 14.43
N ARG A 264 15.00 36.36 15.17
CA ARG A 264 15.78 36.70 16.35
C ARG A 264 16.91 37.68 16.02
N GLN A 265 17.58 37.52 14.87
CA GLN A 265 18.60 38.47 14.41
C GLN A 265 18.00 39.83 14.07
N LYS A 266 16.84 39.88 13.38
CA LYS A 266 16.10 41.12 13.09
C LYS A 266 15.63 41.83 14.37
N ILE A 267 15.13 41.08 15.35
CA ILE A 267 14.76 41.65 16.65
C ILE A 267 16.00 42.16 17.38
N SER A 268 17.12 41.42 17.33
CA SER A 268 18.39 41.85 17.92
C SER A 268 18.93 43.14 17.30
N THR A 269 18.79 43.34 15.97
CA THR A 269 19.17 44.60 15.32
C THR A 269 18.25 45.73 15.72
N VAL A 270 16.93 45.51 15.77
CA VAL A 270 15.96 46.50 16.22
C VAL A 270 16.22 46.91 17.67
N VAL A 271 16.48 45.95 18.56
CA VAL A 271 16.80 46.24 19.97
C VAL A 271 18.08 47.07 20.08
N ARG A 272 19.14 46.75 19.32
CA ARG A 272 20.36 47.57 19.28
C ARG A 272 20.11 48.98 18.76
N ASN A 273 19.27 49.12 17.73
CA ASN A 273 18.91 50.43 17.20
C ASN A 273 18.14 51.26 18.22
N LEU A 274 17.15 50.67 18.90
CA LEU A 274 16.40 51.34 19.97
C LEU A 274 17.28 51.68 21.17
N GLN A 275 18.25 50.84 21.51
CA GLN A 275 19.25 51.15 22.55
C GLN A 275 20.08 52.37 22.16
N ARG A 276 20.57 52.43 20.91
CA ARG A 276 21.31 53.59 20.40
C ARG A 276 20.45 54.86 20.39
N GLU A 277 19.20 54.78 19.92
CA GLU A 277 18.28 55.93 19.94
C GLU A 277 17.98 56.41 21.36
N LEU A 278 17.88 55.49 22.32
CA LEU A 278 17.73 55.83 23.73
C LEU A 278 18.98 56.55 24.27
N GLU A 279 20.18 56.06 23.95
CA GLU A 279 21.46 56.70 24.29
C GLU A 279 21.57 58.10 23.68
N GLU A 280 21.27 58.26 22.39
CA GLU A 280 21.24 59.55 21.70
C GLU A 280 20.25 60.52 22.37
N SER A 281 19.04 60.07 22.70
CA SER A 281 18.07 60.90 23.43
C SER A 281 18.54 61.25 24.85
N ALA A 282 19.27 60.35 25.52
CA ALA A 282 19.83 60.60 26.84
C ALA A 282 20.96 61.63 26.78
N GLU A 283 21.81 61.58 25.75
CA GLU A 283 22.84 62.56 25.46
C GLU A 283 22.25 63.93 25.11
N GLU A 284 21.23 63.98 24.25
CA GLU A 284 20.51 65.21 23.92
C GLU A 284 19.87 65.85 25.16
N THR A 285 19.18 65.06 26.00
CA THR A 285 18.63 65.59 27.25
C THR A 285 19.74 66.04 28.21
N GLY A 286 20.90 65.38 28.21
CA GLY A 286 22.10 65.82 28.91
C GLY A 286 22.58 67.19 28.41
N HIS A 287 22.73 67.34 27.10
CA HIS A 287 23.13 68.58 26.46
C HIS A 287 22.18 69.73 26.78
N TRP A 288 20.85 69.51 26.71
CA TRP A 288 19.85 70.52 27.06
C TRP A 288 19.91 70.90 28.54
N ARG A 289 20.15 69.93 29.44
CA ARG A 289 20.36 70.22 30.87
C ARG A 289 21.60 71.09 31.08
N ASP A 290 22.70 70.78 30.42
CA ASP A 290 23.95 71.54 30.52
C ASP A 290 23.81 72.96 29.95
N MET A 291 23.15 73.11 28.81
CA MET A 291 22.86 74.42 28.20
C MET A 291 21.95 75.26 29.09
N PHE A 292 20.91 74.66 29.69
CA PHE A 292 20.05 75.35 30.64
C PHE A 292 20.84 75.80 31.88
N GLN A 293 21.74 74.96 32.37
CA GLN A 293 22.61 75.30 33.50
C GLN A 293 23.57 76.45 33.15
N LYS A 294 24.19 76.44 31.96
CA LYS A 294 25.02 77.54 31.45
C LYS A 294 24.23 78.85 31.35
N ASN A 295 23.05 78.84 30.72
CA ASN A 295 22.20 80.03 30.63
C ASN A 295 21.78 80.55 32.02
N LYS A 296 21.54 79.66 32.97
CA LYS A 296 21.23 80.03 34.36
C LYS A 296 22.43 80.68 35.05
N ASP A 297 23.64 80.21 34.79
CA ASP A 297 24.88 80.77 35.33
C ASP A 297 25.22 82.12 34.66
N GLU A 298 25.05 82.25 33.35
CA GLU A 298 25.14 83.53 32.63
C GLU A 298 24.12 84.55 33.14
N LEU A 299 22.88 84.13 33.41
CA LEU A 299 21.87 85.01 33.99
C LEU A 299 22.24 85.46 35.41
N ARG A 300 22.89 84.60 36.20
CA ARG A 300 23.42 84.97 37.52
C ARG A 300 24.56 85.99 37.38
N ASN A 301 25.46 85.79 36.42
CA ASN A 301 26.58 86.71 36.18
C ASN A 301 26.09 88.07 35.69
N THR A 302 25.21 88.13 34.69
CA THR A 302 24.60 89.39 34.21
C THR A 302 23.82 90.11 35.30
N LYS A 303 23.14 89.37 36.19
CA LYS A 303 22.51 89.96 37.38
C LYS A 303 23.54 90.58 38.34
N GLN A 304 24.70 89.92 38.55
CA GLN A 304 25.78 90.46 39.37
C GLN A 304 26.40 91.71 38.73
N GLU A 305 26.68 91.70 37.43
CA GLU A 305 27.18 92.85 36.68
C GLU A 305 26.22 94.05 36.77
N LEU A 306 24.91 93.80 36.63
CA LEU A 306 23.90 94.86 36.76
C LEU A 306 23.88 95.46 38.18
N LEU A 307 24.09 94.66 39.22
CA LEU A 307 24.20 95.16 40.59
C LEU A 307 25.46 96.00 40.78
N GLN A 308 26.58 95.62 40.17
CA GLN A 308 27.80 96.40 40.20
C GLN A 308 27.62 97.76 39.51
N VAL A 309 27.05 97.79 38.30
CA VAL A 309 26.78 99.05 37.58
C VAL A 309 25.82 99.97 38.35
N LYS A 310 24.87 99.41 39.11
CA LYS A 310 24.00 100.21 39.99
C LYS A 310 24.77 100.88 41.11
N LEU A 311 25.69 100.18 41.76
CA LEU A 311 26.55 100.75 42.80
C LEU A 311 27.45 101.85 42.22
N GLU A 312 28.10 101.60 41.08
CA GLU A 312 28.93 102.59 40.39
C GLU A 312 28.10 103.85 40.03
N ARG A 313 26.83 103.69 39.62
CA ARG A 313 25.93 104.81 39.35
C ARG A 313 25.60 105.61 40.61
N GLU A 314 25.34 104.93 41.73
CA GLU A 314 25.07 105.58 43.02
C GLU A 314 26.29 106.37 43.51
N GLU A 315 27.50 105.82 43.35
CA GLU A 315 28.76 106.52 43.63
C GLU A 315 28.91 107.80 42.78
N PHE A 316 28.69 107.73 41.45
CA PHE A 316 28.73 108.92 40.59
C PHE A 316 27.67 109.97 40.94
N GLU A 317 26.47 109.54 41.37
CA GLU A 317 25.41 110.45 41.81
C GLU A 317 25.79 111.18 43.12
N GLU A 318 26.53 110.52 44.03
CA GLU A 318 27.08 111.12 45.24
C GLU A 318 28.18 112.14 44.94
N GLU A 319 29.13 111.82 44.05
CA GLU A 319 30.18 112.75 43.62
C GLU A 319 29.59 114.04 43.01
N LEU A 320 28.54 113.92 42.20
CA LEU A 320 27.83 115.08 41.64
C LEU A 320 27.11 115.91 42.71
N ARG A 321 26.64 115.28 43.79
CA ARG A 321 25.98 115.97 44.92
C ARG A 321 27.00 116.78 45.71
N GLU A 322 28.16 116.19 46.02
CA GLU A 322 29.26 116.90 46.70
C GLU A 322 29.76 118.11 45.90
N LEU A 323 29.90 117.98 44.58
CA LEU A 323 30.31 119.09 43.72
C LEU A 323 29.30 120.25 43.78
N ARG A 324 28.00 119.95 43.77
CA ARG A 324 26.94 120.98 43.86
C ARG A 324 26.97 121.71 45.21
N GLU A 325 27.25 121.01 46.30
CA GLU A 325 27.38 121.61 47.64
C GLU A 325 28.59 122.55 47.74
N ARG A 326 29.74 122.18 47.15
CA ARG A 326 30.93 123.05 47.10
C ARG A 326 30.68 124.36 46.35
N PHE A 327 29.93 124.32 45.25
CA PHE A 327 29.53 125.53 44.50
C PHE A 327 28.57 126.44 45.28
N ALA A 328 27.73 125.88 46.15
CA ALA A 328 26.81 126.65 46.98
C ALA A 328 27.55 127.40 48.11
N ALA A 329 28.49 126.74 48.79
CA ALA A 329 29.28 127.34 49.87
C ALA A 329 30.10 128.55 49.40
N ALA A 330 30.75 128.46 48.24
CA ALA A 330 31.53 129.56 47.65
C ALA A 330 30.67 130.79 47.29
N ARG A 331 29.38 130.59 47.00
CA ARG A 331 28.43 131.69 46.77
C ARG A 331 28.05 132.40 48.07
N GLU A 332 27.88 131.67 49.16
CA GLU A 332 27.52 132.26 50.47
C GLU A 332 28.65 133.10 51.08
N GLU A 333 29.93 132.72 50.85
CA GLU A 333 31.09 133.51 51.31
C GLU A 333 31.20 134.88 50.63
N VAL A 334 30.82 134.97 49.35
CA VAL A 334 30.83 136.23 48.58
C VAL A 334 29.73 137.18 49.02
N ASP A 335 28.58 136.65 49.46
CA ASP A 335 27.43 137.45 49.91
C ASP A 335 27.59 137.92 51.38
N GLN A 336 28.31 137.18 52.22
CA GLN A 336 28.64 137.60 53.60
C GLN A 336 29.62 138.79 53.66
N ALA A 337 30.51 138.94 52.68
CA ALA A 337 31.44 140.07 52.62
C ALA A 337 30.77 141.43 52.27
N ARG A 338 29.51 141.42 51.81
CA ARG A 338 28.80 142.63 51.34
C ARG A 338 27.85 143.26 52.36
N SER A 339 27.64 142.68 53.54
CA SER A 339 26.48 143.02 54.38
C SER A 339 26.70 143.32 55.88
N SER A 340 27.93 143.59 56.36
CA SER A 340 28.11 144.09 57.74
C SER A 340 29.21 145.16 57.90
N ALA A 341 28.87 146.18 58.68
CA ALA A 341 29.50 147.50 58.80
C ALA A 341 30.84 147.56 59.58
N VAL A 342 31.59 148.60 59.25
CA VAL A 342 32.97 148.97 59.62
C VAL A 342 33.13 149.42 61.08
N ASP A 343 34.30 149.15 61.68
CA ASP A 343 34.76 149.68 62.99
C ASP A 343 35.63 150.96 62.81
N PRO A 344 35.49 152.01 63.65
CA PRO A 344 35.84 153.40 63.39
C PRO A 344 37.33 153.77 63.65
N GLY A 345 38.27 152.83 63.44
CA GLY A 345 39.70 153.12 63.33
C GLY A 345 40.08 153.76 61.98
N GLU A 346 39.22 153.58 60.97
CA GLU A 346 39.36 154.22 59.65
C GLU A 346 38.90 155.69 59.66
N LEU A 347 38.21 156.15 60.71
CA LEU A 347 37.71 157.52 60.85
C LEU A 347 38.81 158.56 61.20
N GLU A 348 39.95 158.14 61.73
CA GLU A 348 41.16 158.97 61.81
C GLU A 348 41.98 158.92 60.51
N ALA A 349 41.89 157.85 59.74
CA ALA A 349 42.32 157.83 58.34
C ALA A 349 41.49 158.82 57.50
N LEU A 350 40.19 158.93 57.74
CA LEU A 350 39.30 159.89 57.07
C LEU A 350 39.63 161.38 57.37
N ARG A 351 40.30 161.70 58.49
CA ARG A 351 40.85 163.05 58.77
C ARG A 351 42.20 163.31 58.08
N LYS A 352 42.93 162.24 57.73
CA LYS A 352 44.10 162.28 56.85
C LYS A 352 43.67 162.39 55.39
N GLU A 353 42.58 161.72 55.02
CA GLU A 353 41.93 161.78 53.72
C GLU A 353 41.28 163.15 53.46
N LEU A 354 40.84 163.90 54.47
CA LEU A 354 40.31 165.26 54.26
C LEU A 354 41.40 166.33 54.00
N ARG A 355 42.65 166.10 54.44
CA ARG A 355 43.81 166.92 54.04
C ARG A 355 44.38 166.47 52.70
N GLN A 356 44.43 165.16 52.46
CA GLN A 356 44.71 164.59 51.14
C GLN A 356 43.63 164.98 50.11
N ALA A 357 42.39 165.24 50.50
CA ALA A 357 41.33 165.71 49.61
C ALA A 357 41.53 167.17 49.17
N ARG A 358 42.24 167.99 49.95
CA ARG A 358 42.58 169.38 49.58
C ARG A 358 43.81 169.46 48.68
N GLU A 359 44.78 168.56 48.86
CA GLU A 359 45.90 168.36 47.93
C GLU A 359 45.43 167.66 46.64
N ALA A 360 44.52 166.68 46.75
CA ALA A 360 43.85 166.05 45.61
C ALA A 360 42.97 167.04 44.83
N GLN A 361 42.44 168.11 45.45
CA GLN A 361 41.70 169.15 44.73
C GLN A 361 42.61 170.06 43.87
N GLN A 362 43.88 170.22 44.27
CA GLN A 362 44.90 170.92 43.47
C GLN A 362 45.53 170.00 42.42
N GLU A 363 45.67 168.70 42.72
CA GLU A 363 46.01 167.68 41.72
C GLU A 363 44.88 167.52 40.69
N LEU A 364 43.59 167.56 41.07
CA LEU A 364 42.43 167.53 40.16
C LEU A 364 42.38 168.71 39.19
N ALA A 365 43.00 169.85 39.51
CA ALA A 365 43.12 170.98 38.58
C ALA A 365 44.20 170.75 37.51
N LEU A 366 45.29 170.06 37.85
CA LEU A 366 46.32 169.60 36.92
C LEU A 366 45.84 168.35 36.13
N GLU A 367 45.05 167.48 36.77
CA GLU A 367 44.37 166.33 36.17
C GLU A 367 43.29 166.79 35.19
N LYS A 368 42.62 167.94 35.42
CA LYS A 368 41.71 168.56 34.46
C LYS A 368 42.44 169.02 33.19
N GLN A 369 43.65 169.57 33.32
CA GLN A 369 44.48 169.92 32.16
C GLN A 369 44.95 168.68 31.38
N ARG A 370 45.32 167.60 32.08
CA ARG A 370 45.60 166.29 31.47
C ARG A 370 44.34 165.64 30.86
N GLN A 371 43.17 165.87 31.45
CA GLN A 371 41.89 165.39 30.92
C GLN A 371 41.46 166.13 29.66
N GLU A 372 41.78 167.42 29.49
CA GLU A 372 41.56 168.15 28.23
C GLU A 372 42.49 167.64 27.10
N GLU A 373 43.70 167.15 27.42
CA GLU A 373 44.57 166.45 26.48
C GLU A 373 44.09 165.03 26.16
N LEU A 374 43.55 164.30 27.15
CA LEU A 374 42.88 163.01 26.97
C LEU A 374 41.58 163.15 26.16
N VAL A 375 40.83 164.25 26.27
CA VAL A 375 39.66 164.51 25.43
C VAL A 375 40.10 164.72 23.98
N ARG A 376 41.20 165.42 23.71
CA ARG A 376 41.76 165.51 22.35
C ARG A 376 42.27 164.16 21.83
N GLN A 377 42.75 163.26 22.70
CA GLN A 377 43.06 161.87 22.33
C GLN A 377 41.78 161.05 22.08
N ARG A 378 40.74 161.23 22.90
CA ARG A 378 39.43 160.58 22.75
C ARG A 378 38.67 161.07 21.52
N GLU A 379 38.85 162.32 21.10
CA GLU A 379 38.31 162.83 19.82
C GLU A 379 39.01 162.17 18.62
N ARG A 380 40.30 161.85 18.72
CA ARG A 380 41.02 161.06 17.70
C ARG A 380 40.61 159.59 17.72
N GLU A 381 40.41 159.01 18.90
CA GLU A 381 39.88 157.65 19.06
C GLU A 381 38.43 157.54 18.57
N LEU A 382 37.60 158.58 18.76
CA LEU A 382 36.24 158.65 18.23
C LEU A 382 36.20 158.79 16.71
N ALA A 383 37.23 159.39 16.09
CA ALA A 383 37.38 159.40 14.64
C ALA A 383 37.75 157.99 14.10
N VAL A 384 38.62 157.26 14.79
CA VAL A 384 38.93 155.86 14.47
C VAL A 384 37.71 154.95 14.69
N LEU A 385 36.98 155.14 15.80
CA LEU A 385 35.75 154.40 16.09
C LEU A 385 34.63 154.68 15.09
N LYS A 386 34.56 155.88 14.50
CA LYS A 386 33.64 156.14 13.38
C LYS A 386 34.04 155.36 12.13
N GLY A 387 35.33 155.24 11.83
CA GLY A 387 35.83 154.38 10.76
C GLY A 387 35.53 152.89 10.98
N THR A 388 35.75 152.38 12.21
CA THR A 388 35.42 150.98 12.53
C THR A 388 33.93 150.70 12.53
N MET A 389 33.08 151.68 12.87
CA MET A 389 31.62 151.53 12.75
C MET A 389 31.15 151.49 11.29
N GLU A 390 31.83 152.18 10.37
CA GLU A 390 31.57 152.07 8.93
C GLU A 390 32.05 150.71 8.36
N GLU A 391 33.16 150.18 8.87
CA GLU A 391 33.64 148.81 8.57
C GLU A 391 32.71 147.72 9.17
N GLU A 392 32.20 147.88 10.39
CA GLU A 392 31.21 146.96 10.96
C GLU A 392 29.86 147.02 10.24
N ALA A 393 29.44 148.20 9.77
CA ALA A 393 28.21 148.33 8.98
C ALA A 393 28.34 147.61 7.62
N SER A 394 29.51 147.66 6.98
CA SER A 394 29.78 146.91 5.75
C SER A 394 29.96 145.41 6.00
N SER A 395 30.55 145.00 7.14
CA SER A 395 30.59 143.58 7.55
C SER A 395 29.19 143.01 7.79
N ARG A 396 28.31 143.73 8.50
CA ARG A 396 26.92 143.30 8.74
C ARG A 396 26.11 143.24 7.45
N ALA A 397 26.37 144.14 6.50
CA ALA A 397 25.77 144.05 5.16
C ALA A 397 26.22 142.78 4.40
N GLY A 398 27.50 142.41 4.50
CA GLY A 398 28.03 141.16 3.93
C GLY A 398 27.50 139.89 4.60
N GLU A 399 27.28 139.92 5.92
CA GLU A 399 26.67 138.81 6.68
C GLU A 399 25.19 138.60 6.31
N LEU A 400 24.43 139.69 6.13
CA LEU A 400 23.03 139.62 5.67
C LEU A 400 22.91 138.99 4.27
N GLU A 401 23.87 139.24 3.38
CA GLU A 401 23.91 138.57 2.08
C GLU A 401 24.28 137.08 2.18
N ARG A 402 25.15 136.68 3.12
CA ARG A 402 25.43 135.25 3.39
C ARG A 402 24.19 134.54 3.92
N TYR A 403 23.50 135.12 4.90
CA TYR A 403 22.25 134.55 5.40
C TYR A 403 21.17 134.41 4.33
N ARG A 404 21.11 135.32 3.35
CA ARG A 404 20.21 135.16 2.20
C ARG A 404 20.57 133.98 1.30
N ARG A 405 21.86 133.75 1.04
CA ARG A 405 22.31 132.59 0.25
C ARG A 405 22.08 131.28 0.99
N ASP A 406 22.35 131.24 2.29
CA ASP A 406 22.13 130.05 3.13
C ASP A 406 20.63 129.71 3.22
N LEU A 407 19.76 130.71 3.31
CA LEU A 407 18.30 130.50 3.26
C LEU A 407 17.83 129.96 1.91
N GLN A 408 18.43 130.41 0.81
CA GLN A 408 18.11 129.88 -0.52
C GLN A 408 18.58 128.43 -0.68
N GLN A 409 19.78 128.09 -0.20
CA GLN A 409 20.28 126.71 -0.22
C GLN A 409 19.42 125.78 0.63
N LEU A 410 19.02 126.20 1.84
CA LEU A 410 18.12 125.41 2.68
C LEU A 410 16.73 125.23 2.07
N GLN A 411 16.26 126.17 1.24
CA GLN A 411 15.01 126.03 0.49
C GLN A 411 15.17 125.01 -0.64
N GLU A 412 16.26 125.05 -1.39
CA GLU A 412 16.58 124.07 -2.44
C GLU A 412 16.73 122.66 -1.85
N GLU A 413 17.46 122.50 -0.74
CA GLU A 413 17.61 121.22 -0.04
C GLU A 413 16.28 120.70 0.50
N ARG A 414 15.41 121.58 1.02
CA ARG A 414 14.06 121.20 1.44
C ARG A 414 13.25 120.71 0.24
N ASP A 415 13.28 121.43 -0.87
CA ASP A 415 12.51 121.07 -2.07
C ASP A 415 13.02 119.76 -2.69
N GLU A 416 14.34 119.53 -2.69
CA GLU A 416 14.95 118.25 -3.07
C GLU A 416 14.56 117.11 -2.13
N ALA A 417 14.58 117.33 -0.81
CA ALA A 417 14.14 116.36 0.17
C ALA A 417 12.65 116.02 0.03
N THR A 418 11.79 116.99 -0.31
CA THR A 418 10.36 116.72 -0.58
C THR A 418 10.16 115.92 -1.86
N LYS A 419 10.94 116.16 -2.92
CA LYS A 419 10.93 115.35 -4.15
C LYS A 419 11.42 113.93 -3.90
N ALA A 420 12.49 113.76 -3.13
CA ALA A 420 13.01 112.45 -2.73
C ALA A 420 12.02 111.69 -1.84
N LYS A 421 11.32 112.39 -0.95
CA LYS A 421 10.24 111.79 -0.15
C LYS A 421 9.09 111.31 -1.02
N ALA A 422 8.64 112.12 -1.99
CA ALA A 422 7.57 111.74 -2.90
C ALA A 422 7.94 110.52 -3.78
N SER A 423 9.19 110.44 -4.25
CA SER A 423 9.66 109.27 -5.02
C SER A 423 9.77 108.01 -4.16
N LEU A 424 10.20 108.13 -2.90
CA LEU A 424 10.23 107.02 -1.95
C LEU A 424 8.82 106.56 -1.54
N GLU A 425 7.87 107.48 -1.38
CA GLU A 425 6.45 107.15 -1.12
C GLU A 425 5.85 106.40 -2.31
N SER A 426 6.08 106.86 -3.55
CA SER A 426 5.64 106.16 -4.76
C SER A 426 6.29 104.77 -4.91
N ALA A 427 7.59 104.65 -4.62
CA ALA A 427 8.29 103.37 -4.64
C ALA A 427 7.79 102.41 -3.54
N ARG A 428 7.45 102.94 -2.36
CA ARG A 428 6.86 102.17 -1.25
C ARG A 428 5.46 101.69 -1.61
N GLU A 429 4.63 102.52 -2.21
CA GLU A 429 3.31 102.14 -2.70
C GLU A 429 3.39 101.04 -3.77
N ALA A 430 4.33 101.16 -4.72
CA ALA A 430 4.57 100.13 -5.72
C ALA A 430 5.04 98.80 -5.08
N SER A 431 5.95 98.86 -4.11
CA SER A 431 6.40 97.67 -3.37
C SER A 431 5.26 97.05 -2.55
N GLU A 432 4.39 97.86 -1.95
CA GLU A 432 3.24 97.38 -1.18
C GLU A 432 2.20 96.72 -2.10
N GLN A 433 1.99 97.23 -3.31
CA GLN A 433 1.15 96.59 -4.32
C GLN A 433 1.71 95.22 -4.75
N VAL A 434 3.02 95.14 -5.01
CA VAL A 434 3.68 93.86 -5.32
C VAL A 434 3.61 92.89 -4.14
N ARG A 435 3.76 93.37 -2.90
CA ARG A 435 3.60 92.53 -1.71
C ARG A 435 2.18 91.98 -1.62
N LYS A 436 1.15 92.80 -1.86
CA LYS A 436 -0.25 92.37 -1.85
C LYS A 436 -0.55 91.32 -2.92
N THR A 437 0.02 91.44 -4.12
CA THR A 437 -0.18 90.43 -5.19
C THR A 437 0.56 89.12 -4.91
N VAL A 438 1.74 89.18 -4.29
CA VAL A 438 2.46 87.97 -3.84
C VAL A 438 1.73 87.31 -2.67
N GLU A 439 1.19 88.10 -1.73
CA GLU A 439 0.37 87.57 -0.64
C GLU A 439 -0.93 86.93 -1.14
N SER A 440 -1.58 87.49 -2.18
CA SER A 440 -2.78 86.87 -2.76
C SER A 440 -2.45 85.57 -3.50
N SER A 441 -1.37 85.53 -4.29
CA SER A 441 -0.96 84.31 -4.98
C SER A 441 -0.49 83.22 -4.00
N LEU A 442 0.15 83.59 -2.89
CA LEU A 442 0.51 82.64 -1.84
C LEU A 442 -0.74 82.05 -1.17
N ARG A 443 -1.77 82.86 -0.89
CA ARG A 443 -3.05 82.36 -0.34
C ARG A 443 -3.74 81.41 -1.31
N GLU A 444 -3.81 81.74 -2.59
CA GLU A 444 -4.37 80.86 -3.62
C GLU A 444 -3.60 79.53 -3.72
N LEU A 445 -2.28 79.55 -3.67
CA LEU A 445 -1.46 78.34 -3.66
C LEU A 445 -1.64 77.51 -2.39
N GLN A 446 -1.84 78.15 -1.23
CA GLN A 446 -2.17 77.47 0.03
C GLN A 446 -3.52 76.77 -0.06
N GLU A 447 -4.56 77.45 -0.55
CA GLU A 447 -5.89 76.86 -0.76
C GLU A 447 -5.85 75.67 -1.73
N GLN A 448 -5.11 75.80 -2.83
CA GLN A 448 -4.89 74.70 -3.78
C GLN A 448 -4.13 73.53 -3.14
N ASN A 449 -3.14 73.79 -2.29
CA ASN A 449 -2.42 72.73 -1.57
C ASN A 449 -3.36 72.01 -0.58
N ASP A 450 -4.20 72.74 0.13
CA ASP A 450 -5.17 72.18 1.07
C ASP A 450 -6.28 71.39 0.35
N ASP A 451 -6.73 71.84 -0.82
CA ASP A 451 -7.63 71.09 -1.70
C ASP A 451 -6.99 69.78 -2.17
N LEU A 452 -5.72 69.82 -2.58
CA LEU A 452 -4.98 68.62 -3.00
C LEU A 452 -4.78 67.66 -1.82
N ARG A 453 -4.44 68.15 -0.62
CA ARG A 453 -4.36 67.33 0.60
C ARG A 453 -5.70 66.68 0.92
N ARG A 454 -6.81 67.40 0.82
CA ARG A 454 -8.16 66.83 0.99
C ARG A 454 -8.47 65.75 -0.05
N LYS A 455 -8.10 65.96 -1.32
CA LYS A 455 -8.25 64.94 -2.38
C LYS A 455 -7.40 63.71 -2.12
N VAL A 456 -6.15 63.88 -1.71
CA VAL A 456 -5.25 62.77 -1.35
C VAL A 456 -5.83 61.98 -0.19
N LEU A 457 -6.25 62.64 0.89
CA LEU A 457 -6.91 61.98 2.02
C LEU A 457 -8.18 61.22 1.60
N GLY A 458 -9.00 61.80 0.71
CA GLY A 458 -10.18 61.14 0.18
C GLY A 458 -9.85 59.92 -0.70
N MET A 459 -8.76 59.97 -1.47
CA MET A 459 -8.27 58.82 -2.23
C MET A 459 -7.70 57.74 -1.31
N GLU A 460 -6.98 58.12 -0.26
CA GLU A 460 -6.47 57.19 0.76
C GLU A 460 -7.59 56.49 1.53
N THR A 461 -8.68 57.19 1.87
CA THR A 461 -9.85 56.55 2.50
C THR A 461 -10.50 55.55 1.54
N ASN A 462 -10.66 55.91 0.27
CA ASN A 462 -11.22 55.00 -0.73
C ASN A 462 -10.33 53.78 -0.95
N LEU A 463 -9.01 53.95 -1.00
CA LEU A 463 -8.06 52.84 -1.09
C LEU A 463 -8.21 51.88 0.09
N LYS A 464 -8.28 52.40 1.32
CA LYS A 464 -8.52 51.60 2.53
C LYS A 464 -9.86 50.86 2.49
N GLU A 465 -10.90 51.47 1.93
CA GLU A 465 -12.19 50.81 1.74
C GLU A 465 -12.10 49.68 0.71
N TYR A 466 -11.40 49.88 -0.41
CA TYR A 466 -11.15 48.82 -1.39
C TYR A 466 -10.28 47.69 -0.84
N GLU A 467 -9.25 48.01 -0.04
CA GLU A 467 -8.42 47.02 0.66
C GLU A 467 -9.28 46.17 1.60
N ARG A 468 -10.13 46.79 2.44
CA ARG A 468 -11.06 46.07 3.32
C ARG A 468 -12.06 45.21 2.53
N LEU A 469 -12.55 45.70 1.40
CA LEU A 469 -13.40 44.88 0.53
C LEU A 469 -12.63 43.68 -0.03
N GLY A 470 -11.37 43.88 -0.44
CA GLY A 470 -10.46 42.82 -0.85
C GLY A 470 -10.27 41.75 0.23
N GLU A 471 -9.91 42.17 1.45
CA GLU A 471 -9.77 41.27 2.62
C GLU A 471 -11.07 40.48 2.90
N ASN A 472 -12.23 41.13 2.81
CA ASN A 472 -13.52 40.47 2.98
C ASN A 472 -13.83 39.45 1.87
N TRP A 473 -13.47 39.76 0.63
CA TRP A 473 -13.60 38.84 -0.50
C TRP A 473 -12.65 37.66 -0.37
N GLU A 474 -11.40 37.90 0.00
CA GLU A 474 -10.40 36.86 0.28
C GLU A 474 -10.83 35.97 1.44
N GLY A 475 -11.35 36.55 2.52
CA GLY A 475 -11.92 35.80 3.64
C GLY A 475 -13.12 34.95 3.24
N SER A 476 -14.00 35.48 2.38
CA SER A 476 -15.14 34.71 1.82
C SER A 476 -14.68 33.60 0.88
N GLN A 477 -13.68 33.87 0.04
CA GLN A 477 -13.07 32.89 -0.85
C GLN A 477 -12.39 31.77 -0.06
N ALA A 478 -11.68 32.09 1.04
CA ALA A 478 -11.05 31.12 1.91
C ALA A 478 -12.09 30.20 2.57
N ARG A 479 -13.20 30.76 3.09
CA ARG A 479 -14.32 29.97 3.65
C ARG A 479 -14.98 29.07 2.61
N LEU A 480 -15.15 29.55 1.38
CA LEU A 480 -15.68 28.74 0.28
C LEU A 480 -14.71 27.63 -0.12
N LYS A 481 -13.41 27.91 -0.20
CA LYS A 481 -12.37 26.88 -0.44
C LYS A 481 -12.40 25.82 0.66
N GLU A 482 -12.46 26.21 1.93
CA GLU A 482 -12.56 25.28 3.06
C GLU A 482 -13.85 24.46 3.02
N LYS A 483 -14.98 25.06 2.60
CA LYS A 483 -16.23 24.32 2.41
C LYS A 483 -16.13 23.32 1.25
N VAL A 484 -15.48 23.68 0.15
CA VAL A 484 -15.24 22.78 -0.98
C VAL A 484 -14.33 21.63 -0.55
N THR A 485 -13.23 21.88 0.15
CA THR A 485 -12.34 20.80 0.61
C THR A 485 -13.03 19.86 1.60
N ARG A 486 -13.89 20.38 2.49
CA ARG A 486 -14.73 19.55 3.37
C ARG A 486 -15.71 18.68 2.58
N LEU A 487 -16.44 19.27 1.63
CA LEU A 487 -17.37 18.51 0.79
C LEU A 487 -16.66 17.48 -0.08
N GLU A 488 -15.45 17.77 -0.58
CA GLU A 488 -14.63 16.80 -1.30
C GLU A 488 -14.16 15.67 -0.39
N ALA A 489 -13.81 15.95 0.86
CA ALA A 489 -13.46 14.92 1.84
C ALA A 489 -14.66 14.03 2.18
N GLU A 490 -15.83 14.62 2.44
CA GLU A 490 -17.09 13.88 2.64
C GLU A 490 -17.45 13.04 1.40
N ARG A 491 -17.28 13.58 0.19
CA ARG A 491 -17.51 12.83 -1.05
C ARG A 491 -16.58 11.63 -1.18
N ARG A 492 -15.28 11.81 -0.92
CA ARG A 492 -14.30 10.71 -0.93
C ARG A 492 -14.66 9.63 0.10
N GLN A 493 -15.02 10.02 1.31
CA GLN A 493 -15.45 9.08 2.34
C GLN A 493 -16.72 8.30 1.92
N MET A 494 -17.67 8.97 1.27
CA MET A 494 -18.86 8.31 0.72
C MET A 494 -18.52 7.36 -0.45
N GLU A 495 -17.62 7.77 -1.35
CA GLU A 495 -17.10 6.93 -2.44
C GLU A 495 -16.38 5.68 -1.90
N GLU A 496 -15.55 5.83 -0.87
CA GLU A 496 -14.89 4.73 -0.17
C GLU A 496 -15.91 3.78 0.47
N SER A 497 -16.89 4.32 1.21
CA SER A 497 -17.95 3.51 1.83
C SER A 497 -18.80 2.75 0.81
N LEU A 498 -19.05 3.36 -0.36
CA LEU A 498 -19.76 2.72 -1.47
C LEU A 498 -18.89 1.63 -2.09
N GLY A 499 -17.59 1.89 -2.28
CA GLY A 499 -16.61 0.91 -2.73
C GLY A 499 -16.62 -0.33 -1.82
N GLU A 500 -16.45 -0.14 -0.51
CA GLU A 500 -16.50 -1.25 0.44
C GLU A 500 -17.86 -1.97 0.44
N ALA A 501 -18.97 -1.26 0.25
CA ALA A 501 -20.29 -1.89 0.14
C ALA A 501 -20.40 -2.75 -1.12
N THR A 502 -19.86 -2.28 -2.25
CA THR A 502 -19.83 -3.07 -3.50
C THR A 502 -18.90 -4.27 -3.40
N GLU A 503 -17.77 -4.16 -2.70
CA GLU A 503 -16.87 -5.29 -2.42
C GLU A 503 -17.58 -6.34 -1.56
N ARG A 504 -18.25 -5.93 -0.48
CA ARG A 504 -19.08 -6.83 0.35
C ARG A 504 -20.20 -7.50 -0.45
N GLU A 505 -20.84 -6.78 -1.37
CA GLU A 505 -21.86 -7.36 -2.26
C GLU A 505 -21.26 -8.40 -3.22
N GLN A 506 -20.09 -8.12 -3.78
CA GLN A 506 -19.36 -9.07 -4.63
C GLN A 506 -18.94 -10.32 -3.85
N GLU A 507 -18.44 -10.17 -2.63
CA GLU A 507 -18.12 -11.29 -1.73
C GLU A 507 -19.35 -12.16 -1.44
N LEU A 508 -20.49 -11.53 -1.14
CA LEU A 508 -21.77 -12.23 -0.94
C LEU A 508 -22.24 -12.94 -2.22
N LEU A 509 -22.07 -12.34 -3.39
CA LEU A 509 -22.39 -12.97 -4.67
C LEU A 509 -21.49 -14.18 -4.95
N MET A 510 -20.19 -14.08 -4.65
CA MET A 510 -19.26 -15.21 -4.79
C MET A 510 -19.57 -16.33 -3.80
N ALA A 511 -19.91 -15.99 -2.55
CA ALA A 511 -20.39 -16.94 -1.55
C ALA A 511 -21.72 -17.59 -1.98
N LYS A 512 -22.66 -16.83 -2.55
CA LYS A 512 -23.91 -17.36 -3.09
C LYS A 512 -23.64 -18.36 -4.22
N ARG A 513 -22.80 -18.00 -5.19
CA ARG A 513 -22.44 -18.89 -6.30
C ARG A 513 -21.79 -20.18 -5.81
N SER A 514 -20.91 -20.11 -4.81
CA SER A 514 -20.28 -21.32 -4.24
C SER A 514 -21.26 -22.19 -3.45
N LEU A 515 -22.26 -21.59 -2.79
CA LEU A 515 -23.34 -22.35 -2.16
C LEU A 515 -24.27 -22.99 -3.20
N GLU A 516 -24.57 -22.30 -4.30
CA GLU A 516 -25.34 -22.83 -5.42
C GLU A 516 -24.63 -24.03 -6.07
N THR A 517 -23.31 -23.94 -6.33
CA THR A 517 -22.57 -25.09 -6.87
C THR A 517 -22.55 -26.27 -5.92
N ARG A 518 -22.36 -26.04 -4.61
CA ARG A 518 -22.42 -27.10 -3.59
C ARG A 518 -23.82 -27.73 -3.50
N LEU A 519 -24.88 -26.93 -3.65
CA LEU A 519 -26.25 -27.42 -3.69
C LEU A 519 -26.49 -28.29 -4.93
N GLU A 520 -26.05 -27.85 -6.10
CA GLU A 520 -26.16 -28.63 -7.33
C GLU A 520 -25.36 -29.94 -7.25
N GLU A 521 -24.16 -29.91 -6.68
CA GLU A 521 -23.35 -31.12 -6.43
C GLU A 521 -24.06 -32.08 -5.47
N ALA A 522 -24.64 -31.56 -4.38
CA ALA A 522 -25.44 -32.36 -3.47
C ALA A 522 -26.69 -32.95 -4.14
N GLN A 523 -27.37 -32.19 -5.01
CA GLN A 523 -28.50 -32.67 -5.80
C GLN A 523 -28.09 -33.76 -6.80
N ARG A 524 -26.97 -33.58 -7.50
CA ARG A 524 -26.40 -34.62 -8.38
C ARG A 524 -26.02 -35.87 -7.59
N GLY A 525 -25.43 -35.72 -6.42
CA GLY A 525 -25.12 -36.82 -5.51
C GLY A 525 -26.37 -37.58 -5.08
N LEU A 526 -27.42 -36.86 -4.69
CA LEU A 526 -28.70 -37.45 -4.28
C LEU A 526 -29.41 -38.17 -5.44
N ALA A 527 -29.31 -37.64 -6.66
CA ALA A 527 -29.81 -38.30 -7.86
C ALA A 527 -29.06 -39.62 -8.16
N ARG A 528 -27.73 -39.63 -8.04
CA ARG A 528 -26.92 -40.85 -8.19
C ARG A 528 -27.27 -41.90 -7.13
N LEU A 529 -27.36 -41.50 -5.86
CA LEU A 529 -27.80 -42.38 -4.77
C LEU A 529 -29.21 -42.95 -4.99
N THR A 530 -30.11 -42.13 -5.53
CA THR A 530 -31.47 -42.58 -5.87
C THR A 530 -31.43 -43.61 -7.00
N GLN A 531 -30.60 -43.41 -8.01
CA GLN A 531 -30.40 -44.35 -9.12
C GLN A 531 -29.78 -45.67 -8.63
N GLU A 532 -28.70 -45.60 -7.84
CA GLU A 532 -28.07 -46.77 -7.23
C GLU A 532 -29.07 -47.56 -6.36
N HIS A 533 -29.90 -46.87 -5.57
CA HIS A 533 -30.96 -47.52 -4.81
C HIS A 533 -31.99 -48.21 -5.71
N GLN A 534 -32.38 -47.60 -6.82
CA GLN A 534 -33.31 -48.20 -7.79
C GLN A 534 -32.70 -49.44 -8.46
N GLU A 535 -31.43 -49.37 -8.87
CA GLU A 535 -30.69 -50.50 -9.48
C GLU A 535 -30.52 -51.65 -8.48
N LEU A 536 -30.14 -51.36 -7.23
CA LEU A 536 -30.07 -52.36 -6.16
C LEU A 536 -31.44 -52.96 -5.85
N SER A 537 -32.51 -52.14 -5.85
CA SER A 537 -33.88 -52.64 -5.66
C SER A 537 -34.33 -53.54 -6.80
N ALA A 538 -33.97 -53.21 -8.04
CA ALA A 538 -34.27 -54.04 -9.22
C ALA A 538 -33.50 -55.37 -9.17
N SER A 539 -32.19 -55.32 -8.90
CA SER A 539 -31.34 -56.50 -8.72
C SER A 539 -31.87 -57.41 -7.60
N TYR A 540 -32.27 -56.83 -6.47
CA TYR A 540 -32.89 -57.58 -5.37
C TYR A 540 -34.20 -58.27 -5.78
N GLN A 541 -35.06 -57.59 -6.57
CA GLN A 541 -36.28 -58.19 -7.11
C GLN A 541 -35.98 -59.33 -8.09
N ASP A 542 -34.95 -59.18 -8.93
CA ASP A 542 -34.53 -60.22 -9.87
C ASP A 542 -33.95 -61.44 -9.14
N GLU A 543 -33.13 -61.24 -8.10
CA GLU A 543 -32.67 -62.30 -7.19
C GLU A 543 -33.85 -62.98 -6.47
N GLN A 544 -34.86 -62.23 -6.04
CA GLN A 544 -36.10 -62.82 -5.50
C GLN A 544 -36.81 -63.70 -6.53
N ARG A 545 -36.94 -63.23 -7.78
CA ARG A 545 -37.54 -64.01 -8.88
C ARG A 545 -36.74 -65.27 -9.18
N GLN A 546 -35.41 -65.17 -9.26
CA GLN A 546 -34.52 -66.31 -9.47
C GLN A 546 -34.62 -67.31 -8.32
N LYS A 547 -34.64 -66.84 -7.07
CA LYS A 547 -34.84 -67.68 -5.89
C LYS A 547 -36.18 -68.41 -5.91
N GLU A 548 -37.25 -67.76 -6.36
CA GLU A 548 -38.54 -68.41 -6.54
C GLU A 548 -38.52 -69.44 -7.67
N GLN A 549 -37.87 -69.14 -8.80
CA GLN A 549 -37.69 -70.09 -9.90
C GLN A 549 -36.90 -71.33 -9.44
N LEU A 550 -35.80 -71.14 -8.71
CA LEU A 550 -35.02 -72.24 -8.13
C LEU A 550 -35.82 -73.06 -7.12
N LYS A 551 -36.69 -72.42 -6.32
CA LYS A 551 -37.61 -73.14 -5.43
C LYS A 551 -38.59 -74.02 -6.21
N ARG A 552 -39.17 -73.51 -7.31
CA ARG A 552 -40.08 -74.27 -8.19
C ARG A 552 -39.36 -75.46 -8.84
N ALA A 553 -38.18 -75.22 -9.43
CA ALA A 553 -37.35 -76.28 -10.02
C ALA A 553 -36.94 -77.34 -8.98
N LYS A 554 -36.60 -76.93 -7.76
CA LYS A 554 -36.31 -77.85 -6.66
C LYS A 554 -37.52 -78.72 -6.31
N SER A 555 -38.72 -78.14 -6.19
CA SER A 555 -39.92 -78.95 -5.92
C SER A 555 -40.23 -79.94 -7.04
N GLU A 556 -40.03 -79.56 -8.31
CA GLU A 556 -40.20 -80.44 -9.46
C GLU A 556 -39.20 -81.60 -9.44
N LEU A 557 -37.91 -81.33 -9.15
CA LEU A 557 -36.89 -82.37 -8.98
C LEU A 557 -37.19 -83.29 -7.81
N GLU A 558 -37.70 -82.78 -6.69
CA GLU A 558 -38.13 -83.60 -5.56
C GLU A 558 -39.34 -84.49 -5.92
N GLU A 559 -40.28 -84.00 -6.73
CA GLU A 559 -41.39 -84.80 -7.26
C GLU A 559 -40.93 -85.88 -8.23
N GLN A 560 -40.03 -85.54 -9.16
CA GLN A 560 -39.41 -86.51 -10.08
C GLN A 560 -38.66 -87.59 -9.31
N LYS A 561 -37.91 -87.21 -8.26
CA LYS A 561 -37.24 -88.17 -7.37
C LYS A 561 -38.25 -89.08 -6.69
N ARG A 562 -39.34 -88.56 -6.12
CA ARG A 562 -40.40 -89.40 -5.50
C ARG A 562 -41.05 -90.34 -6.51
N LEU A 563 -41.23 -89.91 -7.76
CA LEU A 563 -41.74 -90.78 -8.82
C LEU A 563 -40.75 -91.89 -9.15
N LEU A 564 -39.46 -91.58 -9.29
CA LEU A 564 -38.39 -92.56 -9.51
C LEU A 564 -38.31 -93.55 -8.34
N ASP A 565 -38.31 -93.08 -7.09
CA ASP A 565 -38.30 -93.93 -5.89
C ASP A 565 -39.51 -94.90 -5.87
N ARG A 566 -40.70 -94.46 -6.30
CA ARG A 566 -41.86 -95.36 -6.44
C ARG A 566 -41.69 -96.38 -7.56
N THR A 567 -41.01 -96.02 -8.66
CA THR A 567 -40.74 -96.97 -9.76
C THR A 567 -39.68 -97.99 -9.38
N THR A 568 -38.63 -97.57 -8.67
CA THR A 568 -37.59 -98.49 -8.17
C THR A 568 -38.16 -99.43 -7.11
N GLU A 569 -39.03 -98.96 -6.22
CA GLU A 569 -39.74 -99.81 -5.27
C GLU A 569 -40.63 -100.86 -5.97
N LYS A 570 -41.31 -100.50 -7.07
CA LYS A 570 -42.11 -101.46 -7.86
C LYS A 570 -41.22 -102.52 -8.52
N LEU A 571 -40.15 -102.09 -9.19
CA LEU A 571 -39.20 -103.01 -9.83
C LEU A 571 -38.52 -103.93 -8.81
N ASN A 572 -38.18 -103.41 -7.63
CA ASN A 572 -37.63 -104.22 -6.54
C ASN A 572 -38.64 -105.27 -6.05
N LYS A 573 -39.93 -104.93 -5.89
CA LYS A 573 -40.97 -105.90 -5.53
C LYS A 573 -41.16 -106.98 -6.60
N GLU A 574 -41.11 -106.60 -7.88
CA GLU A 574 -41.18 -107.55 -9.00
C GLU A 574 -39.95 -108.49 -9.01
N LEU A 575 -38.75 -107.96 -8.77
CA LEU A 575 -37.52 -108.74 -8.61
C LEU A 575 -37.59 -109.69 -7.40
N GLU A 576 -38.09 -109.24 -6.25
CA GLU A 576 -38.31 -110.07 -5.07
C GLU A 576 -39.31 -111.20 -5.36
N GLN A 577 -40.40 -110.94 -6.09
CA GLN A 577 -41.36 -111.97 -6.51
C GLN A 577 -40.71 -113.00 -7.44
N MET A 578 -40.01 -112.56 -8.48
CA MET A 578 -39.32 -113.45 -9.43
C MET A 578 -38.25 -114.31 -8.74
N THR A 579 -37.52 -113.73 -7.77
CA THR A 579 -36.55 -114.49 -6.98
C THR A 579 -37.24 -115.49 -6.05
N GLN A 580 -38.35 -115.14 -5.41
CA GLN A 580 -39.14 -116.07 -4.59
C GLN A 580 -39.67 -117.26 -5.41
N GLU A 581 -40.20 -117.00 -6.62
CA GLU A 581 -40.69 -118.02 -7.54
C GLU A 581 -39.55 -118.97 -7.99
N SER A 582 -38.38 -118.41 -8.33
CA SER A 582 -37.18 -119.19 -8.65
C SER A 582 -36.70 -120.05 -7.46
N HIS A 583 -36.69 -119.50 -6.25
CA HIS A 583 -36.32 -120.27 -5.05
C HIS A 583 -37.31 -121.41 -4.77
N SER A 584 -38.61 -121.19 -4.96
CA SER A 584 -39.64 -122.22 -4.75
C SER A 584 -39.52 -123.38 -5.75
N SER A 585 -39.22 -123.09 -7.02
CA SER A 585 -39.01 -124.11 -8.05
C SER A 585 -37.70 -124.90 -7.84
N LEU A 586 -36.63 -124.24 -7.40
CA LEU A 586 -35.37 -124.89 -7.03
C LEU A 586 -35.51 -125.82 -5.80
N ALA A 587 -36.37 -125.47 -4.83
CA ALA A 587 -36.62 -126.32 -3.66
C ALA A 587 -37.31 -127.64 -4.03
N VAL A 588 -38.27 -127.60 -4.96
CA VAL A 588 -38.97 -128.81 -5.47
C VAL A 588 -38.01 -129.72 -6.24
N LEU A 589 -37.12 -129.16 -7.08
CA LEU A 589 -36.10 -129.91 -7.80
C LEU A 589 -35.07 -130.58 -6.87
N LYS A 590 -34.67 -129.91 -5.78
CA LYS A 590 -33.74 -130.49 -4.79
C LYS A 590 -34.34 -131.68 -4.04
N SER A 591 -35.63 -131.64 -3.70
CA SER A 591 -36.34 -132.75 -3.06
C SER A 591 -36.39 -133.99 -3.96
N GLN A 592 -36.62 -133.82 -5.26
CA GLN A 592 -36.68 -134.93 -6.23
C GLN A 592 -35.31 -135.58 -6.49
N LEU A 593 -34.21 -134.83 -6.34
CA LEU A 593 -32.86 -135.32 -6.59
C LEU A 593 -32.31 -136.20 -5.44
N GLU A 594 -32.67 -135.90 -4.19
CA GLU A 594 -32.23 -136.69 -3.03
C GLU A 594 -32.90 -138.06 -2.95
N GLU A 595 -34.17 -138.18 -3.37
CA GLU A 595 -34.86 -139.48 -3.47
C GLU A 595 -34.28 -140.40 -4.55
N PHE A 596 -33.67 -139.84 -5.61
CA PHE A 596 -33.03 -140.61 -6.69
C PHE A 596 -31.63 -141.14 -6.29
N LYS A 597 -30.86 -140.38 -5.51
CA LYS A 597 -29.49 -140.75 -5.10
C LYS A 597 -29.44 -141.91 -4.10
N GLU A 598 -30.48 -142.10 -3.30
CA GLU A 598 -30.51 -143.14 -2.26
C GLU A 598 -30.76 -144.55 -2.84
N LYS A 599 -31.40 -144.65 -4.02
CA LYS A 599 -31.65 -145.93 -4.72
C LYS A 599 -30.43 -146.43 -5.51
N SER A 600 -29.66 -145.57 -6.16
CA SER A 600 -28.52 -145.98 -7.01
C SER A 600 -27.25 -146.41 -6.26
N ARG A 601 -27.14 -146.15 -4.95
CA ARG A 601 -25.94 -146.52 -4.16
C ARG A 601 -25.85 -148.01 -3.80
N LYS A 602 -26.93 -148.80 -3.95
CA LYS A 602 -26.93 -150.24 -3.61
C LYS A 602 -26.58 -151.18 -4.79
N GLU A 603 -26.52 -150.70 -6.04
CA GLU A 603 -26.29 -151.55 -7.24
C GLU A 603 -24.88 -151.41 -7.86
N ILE A 604 -24.07 -150.42 -7.42
CA ILE A 604 -22.74 -150.10 -8.01
C ILE A 604 -21.59 -150.96 -7.43
N THR A 605 -21.76 -151.63 -6.30
CA THR A 605 -20.67 -152.42 -5.68
C THR A 605 -20.35 -153.75 -6.37
N ASP A 606 -21.23 -154.27 -7.25
CA ASP A 606 -21.08 -155.64 -7.79
C ASP A 606 -20.54 -155.71 -9.25
N SER A 607 -20.43 -154.61 -10.00
CA SER A 607 -20.06 -154.61 -11.43
C SER A 607 -18.60 -154.22 -11.74
N GLN A 608 -17.80 -153.85 -10.73
CA GLN A 608 -16.46 -153.26 -10.91
C GLN A 608 -15.30 -154.27 -11.13
N LYS A 609 -15.57 -155.58 -11.29
CA LYS A 609 -14.51 -156.62 -11.41
C LYS A 609 -14.27 -157.20 -12.82
N GLN A 610 -15.04 -156.88 -13.86
CA GLN A 610 -15.00 -157.62 -15.14
C GLN A 610 -14.45 -156.86 -16.37
N ALA A 611 -14.05 -155.58 -16.27
CA ALA A 611 -13.70 -154.77 -17.46
C ALA A 611 -12.19 -154.61 -17.77
N LYS A 612 -11.27 -155.17 -16.99
CA LYS A 612 -9.82 -154.88 -17.10
C LYS A 612 -9.06 -155.64 -18.20
N ASP A 613 -9.64 -156.62 -18.89
CA ASP A 613 -8.88 -157.51 -19.80
C ASP A 613 -8.92 -157.16 -21.30
N ARG A 614 -9.64 -156.13 -21.75
CA ARG A 614 -9.75 -155.79 -23.20
C ARG A 614 -8.76 -154.75 -23.75
N GLY A 615 -7.88 -154.17 -22.92
CA GLY A 615 -6.99 -153.08 -23.34
C GLY A 615 -5.79 -153.49 -24.21
N ALA A 616 -5.37 -154.75 -24.16
CA ALA A 616 -4.05 -155.18 -24.68
C ALA A 616 -3.96 -155.32 -26.22
N GLU A 617 -5.05 -155.19 -26.99
CA GLU A 617 -5.03 -155.33 -28.46
C GLU A 617 -4.68 -154.04 -29.22
N VAL A 618 -4.60 -152.88 -28.55
CA VAL A 618 -4.40 -151.55 -29.18
C VAL A 618 -2.94 -151.28 -29.58
N GLU A 619 -1.95 -151.89 -28.91
CA GLU A 619 -0.53 -151.54 -29.05
C GLU A 619 0.10 -151.97 -30.39
N LYS A 620 -0.53 -152.87 -31.16
CA LYS A 620 0.01 -153.35 -32.45
C LYS A 620 -0.19 -152.38 -33.62
N MET A 621 -1.13 -151.43 -33.51
CA MET A 621 -1.43 -150.44 -34.56
C MET A 621 -0.47 -149.24 -34.56
N GLN A 622 0.33 -149.05 -33.50
CA GLN A 622 1.19 -147.87 -33.33
C GLN A 622 2.48 -147.88 -34.18
N LEU A 623 2.98 -149.03 -34.63
CA LEU A 623 4.24 -149.11 -35.40
C LEU A 623 4.15 -148.61 -36.86
N ASN A 624 2.95 -148.53 -37.43
CA ASN A 624 2.75 -147.98 -38.79
C ASN A 624 2.67 -146.43 -38.82
N MET A 625 2.53 -145.76 -37.67
CA MET A 625 2.46 -144.29 -37.55
C MET A 625 3.83 -143.61 -37.75
N ASN A 626 4.93 -144.29 -37.42
CA ASN A 626 6.26 -143.66 -37.34
C ASN A 626 6.92 -143.37 -38.70
N ARG A 627 6.46 -143.95 -39.82
CA ARG A 627 7.01 -143.65 -41.17
C ARG A 627 6.42 -142.40 -41.81
N LEU A 628 5.28 -141.91 -41.33
CA LEU A 628 4.64 -140.67 -41.81
C LEU A 628 5.13 -139.42 -41.03
N GLN A 629 5.96 -139.59 -39.99
CA GLN A 629 6.49 -138.50 -39.17
C GLN A 629 7.73 -137.81 -39.76
N ASP A 630 8.53 -138.47 -40.61
CA ASP A 630 9.79 -137.90 -41.11
C ASP A 630 9.60 -136.88 -42.27
N GLU A 631 8.52 -136.98 -43.06
CA GLU A 631 8.18 -136.00 -44.12
C GLU A 631 7.63 -134.68 -43.56
N VAL A 632 7.05 -134.69 -42.35
CA VAL A 632 6.53 -133.49 -41.66
C VAL A 632 7.66 -132.62 -41.08
N ALA A 633 8.82 -133.19 -40.76
CA ALA A 633 9.95 -132.45 -40.19
C ALA A 633 10.63 -131.52 -41.22
N ARG A 634 10.71 -131.91 -42.49
CA ARG A 634 11.39 -131.14 -43.56
C ARG A 634 10.64 -129.85 -43.95
N LEU A 635 9.31 -129.84 -43.90
CA LEU A 635 8.49 -128.66 -44.23
C LEU A 635 8.42 -127.62 -43.08
N LYS A 636 8.77 -128.01 -41.84
CA LYS A 636 8.80 -127.09 -40.69
C LYS A 636 10.04 -126.19 -40.66
N GLN A 637 11.16 -126.63 -41.23
CA GLN A 637 12.42 -125.87 -41.23
C GLN A 637 12.39 -124.68 -42.21
N ALA A 638 11.78 -124.84 -43.39
CA ALA A 638 11.63 -123.76 -44.38
C ALA A 638 10.64 -122.65 -43.97
N LEU A 639 9.74 -122.92 -43.02
CA LEU A 639 8.79 -121.94 -42.49
C LEU A 639 9.43 -121.03 -41.42
N GLN A 640 10.40 -121.54 -40.66
CA GLN A 640 11.08 -120.77 -39.61
C GLN A 640 12.05 -119.73 -40.17
N GLU A 641 12.72 -120.01 -41.29
CA GLU A 641 13.64 -119.06 -41.94
C GLU A 641 12.89 -117.84 -42.53
N SER A 642 11.68 -118.03 -43.08
CA SER A 642 10.84 -116.92 -43.58
C SER A 642 10.15 -116.10 -42.47
N GLN A 643 10.11 -116.61 -41.24
CA GLN A 643 9.59 -115.89 -40.07
C GLN A 643 10.66 -114.98 -39.45
N ALA A 644 11.92 -115.43 -39.39
CA ALA A 644 13.04 -114.63 -38.91
C ALA A 644 13.30 -113.37 -39.77
N GLU A 645 13.25 -113.49 -41.10
CA GLU A 645 13.44 -112.34 -42.01
C GLU A 645 12.34 -111.26 -41.89
N ARG A 646 11.13 -111.62 -41.42
CA ARG A 646 10.05 -110.65 -41.16
C ARG A 646 10.21 -109.92 -39.83
N GLU A 647 10.79 -110.57 -38.82
CA GLU A 647 11.03 -109.97 -37.50
C GLU A 647 12.16 -108.94 -37.55
N ASP A 648 13.23 -109.22 -38.33
CA ASP A 648 14.33 -108.27 -38.56
C ASP A 648 13.86 -106.99 -39.29
N ALA A 649 12.98 -107.12 -40.29
CA ALA A 649 12.43 -105.98 -41.02
C ALA A 649 11.48 -105.10 -40.17
N LEU A 650 10.83 -105.69 -39.14
CA LEU A 650 10.00 -104.94 -38.19
C LEU A 650 10.85 -104.17 -37.16
N LEU A 651 11.95 -104.76 -36.70
CA LEU A 651 12.92 -104.09 -35.83
C LEU A 651 13.57 -102.86 -36.50
N ASP A 652 13.93 -102.98 -37.79
CA ASP A 652 14.48 -101.84 -38.56
C ASP A 652 13.48 -100.69 -38.71
N LYS A 653 12.18 -101.00 -38.87
CA LYS A 653 11.11 -100.00 -38.91
C LYS A 653 10.95 -99.27 -37.58
N ASP A 654 11.01 -99.98 -36.45
CA ASP A 654 10.84 -99.38 -35.12
C ASP A 654 12.04 -98.50 -34.72
N VAL A 655 13.26 -98.88 -35.11
CA VAL A 655 14.47 -98.07 -34.92
C VAL A 655 14.42 -96.79 -35.74
N LEU A 656 13.91 -96.84 -36.99
CA LEU A 656 13.73 -95.65 -37.82
C LEU A 656 12.64 -94.72 -37.24
N LEU A 657 11.55 -95.26 -36.70
CA LEU A 657 10.51 -94.48 -36.02
C LEU A 657 11.00 -93.80 -34.74
N GLN A 658 11.84 -94.48 -33.93
CA GLN A 658 12.47 -93.87 -32.76
C GLN A 658 13.42 -92.73 -33.15
N ARG A 659 14.16 -92.89 -34.25
CA ARG A 659 15.09 -91.85 -34.73
C ARG A 659 14.37 -90.63 -35.30
N LEU A 660 13.21 -90.83 -35.93
CA LEU A 660 12.36 -89.75 -36.42
C LEU A 660 11.75 -88.94 -35.26
N ARG A 661 11.26 -89.62 -34.22
CA ARG A 661 10.75 -88.98 -32.99
C ARG A 661 11.82 -88.18 -32.24
N ASN A 662 13.05 -88.70 -32.16
CA ASN A 662 14.15 -87.97 -31.53
C ASN A 662 14.52 -86.70 -32.32
N LEU A 663 14.49 -86.74 -33.65
CA LEU A 663 14.72 -85.57 -34.50
C LEU A 663 13.58 -84.53 -34.39
N GLU A 664 12.33 -84.97 -34.25
CA GLU A 664 11.18 -84.09 -34.01
C GLU A 664 11.30 -83.36 -32.65
N GLN A 665 11.65 -84.09 -31.59
CA GLN A 665 11.90 -83.53 -30.26
C GLN A 665 13.09 -82.55 -30.24
N GLU A 666 14.17 -82.83 -30.97
CA GLU A 666 15.30 -81.91 -31.13
C GLU A 666 14.92 -80.63 -31.90
N MET A 667 14.00 -80.71 -32.86
CA MET A 667 13.51 -79.53 -33.58
C MET A 667 12.57 -78.67 -32.71
N GLU A 668 11.73 -79.29 -31.88
CA GLU A 668 10.84 -78.57 -30.97
C GLU A 668 11.58 -77.92 -29.79
N THR A 669 12.61 -78.59 -29.25
CA THR A 669 13.51 -77.98 -28.25
C THR A 669 14.32 -76.82 -28.86
N LYS A 670 14.78 -76.93 -30.11
CA LYS A 670 15.39 -75.80 -30.82
C LYS A 670 14.42 -74.64 -31.03
N LYS A 671 13.16 -74.90 -31.39
CA LYS A 671 12.13 -73.86 -31.57
C LYS A 671 11.80 -73.13 -30.26
N ARG A 672 11.62 -73.86 -29.15
CA ARG A 672 11.45 -73.26 -27.80
C ARG A 672 12.66 -72.39 -27.42
N SER A 673 13.88 -72.88 -27.65
CA SER A 673 15.10 -72.09 -27.40
C SER A 673 15.26 -70.88 -28.33
N GLN A 674 14.67 -70.90 -29.52
CA GLN A 674 14.65 -69.77 -30.45
C GLN A 674 13.63 -68.72 -30.02
N ASP A 675 12.47 -69.14 -29.53
CA ASP A 675 11.44 -68.25 -28.99
C ASP A 675 11.91 -67.56 -27.70
N ASP A 676 12.62 -68.27 -26.82
CA ASP A 676 13.22 -67.68 -25.61
C ASP A 676 14.34 -66.68 -25.95
N ARG A 677 15.19 -66.99 -26.95
CA ARG A 677 16.17 -66.03 -27.48
C ARG A 677 15.50 -64.82 -28.12
N SER A 678 14.36 -64.99 -28.80
CA SER A 678 13.59 -63.88 -29.38
C SER A 678 12.99 -62.97 -28.31
N ARG A 679 12.47 -63.55 -27.21
CA ARG A 679 11.97 -62.78 -26.05
C ARG A 679 13.09 -62.04 -25.34
N HIS A 680 14.25 -62.68 -25.14
CA HIS A 680 15.43 -62.02 -24.58
C HIS A 680 15.96 -60.90 -25.49
N LEU A 681 15.98 -61.10 -26.81
CA LEU A 681 16.33 -60.05 -27.77
C LEU A 681 15.36 -58.87 -27.68
N LYS A 682 14.05 -59.09 -27.68
CA LYS A 682 13.06 -58.01 -27.49
C LYS A 682 13.24 -57.26 -26.17
N THR A 683 13.49 -57.99 -25.08
CA THR A 683 13.74 -57.37 -23.77
C THR A 683 15.02 -56.54 -23.77
N LEU A 684 16.08 -57.01 -24.45
CA LEU A 684 17.33 -56.27 -24.61
C LEU A 684 17.18 -55.07 -25.56
N GLU A 685 16.37 -55.18 -26.61
CA GLU A 685 16.02 -54.08 -27.51
C GLU A 685 15.20 -53.01 -26.78
N GLU A 686 14.24 -53.39 -25.94
CA GLU A 686 13.49 -52.47 -25.08
C GLU A 686 14.38 -51.79 -24.04
N LYS A 687 15.32 -52.54 -23.44
CA LYS A 687 16.34 -51.95 -22.55
C LYS A 687 17.29 -51.01 -23.30
N SER A 688 17.69 -51.34 -24.54
CA SER A 688 18.49 -50.46 -25.40
C SER A 688 17.75 -49.16 -25.69
N LYS A 689 16.47 -49.23 -26.06
CA LYS A 689 15.64 -48.04 -26.31
C LYS A 689 15.45 -47.19 -25.05
N ARG A 690 15.28 -47.81 -23.88
CA ARG A 690 15.21 -47.07 -22.60
C ARG A 690 16.53 -46.36 -22.30
N LEU A 691 17.67 -47.04 -22.48
CA LEU A 691 18.99 -46.45 -22.30
C LEU A 691 19.29 -45.35 -23.35
N GLU A 692 18.76 -45.46 -24.57
CA GLU A 692 18.85 -44.40 -25.58
C GLU A 692 18.07 -43.15 -25.15
N VAL A 693 16.86 -43.32 -24.61
CA VAL A 693 16.06 -42.20 -24.08
C VAL A 693 16.74 -41.56 -22.88
N GLU A 694 17.22 -42.36 -21.92
CA GLU A 694 17.97 -41.85 -20.76
C GLU A 694 19.26 -41.13 -21.20
N LEU A 695 19.95 -41.63 -22.22
CA LEU A 695 21.14 -40.97 -22.78
C LEU A 695 20.80 -39.65 -23.47
N ASP A 696 19.68 -39.57 -24.19
CA ASP A 696 19.22 -38.34 -24.82
C ASP A 696 18.74 -37.32 -23.78
N GLU A 697 18.07 -37.75 -22.72
CA GLU A 697 17.74 -36.91 -21.57
C GLU A 697 19.02 -36.36 -20.91
N GLU A 698 20.02 -37.19 -20.65
CA GLU A 698 21.33 -36.74 -20.12
C GLU A 698 22.09 -35.82 -21.08
N ARG A 699 21.94 -35.97 -22.40
CA ARG A 699 22.47 -35.02 -23.37
C ARG A 699 21.78 -33.66 -23.23
N THR A 700 20.46 -33.64 -23.13
CA THR A 700 19.71 -32.38 -22.96
C THR A 700 20.03 -31.70 -21.63
N THR A 701 20.24 -32.45 -20.55
CA THR A 701 20.66 -31.88 -19.26
C THR A 701 22.07 -31.29 -19.34
N VAL A 702 23.01 -31.98 -20.00
CA VAL A 702 24.38 -31.48 -20.25
C VAL A 702 24.37 -30.24 -21.14
N GLU A 703 23.54 -30.18 -22.19
CA GLU A 703 23.38 -28.99 -23.03
C GLU A 703 22.86 -27.80 -22.22
N MET A 704 21.81 -28.00 -21.43
CA MET A 704 21.24 -26.97 -20.56
C MET A 704 22.24 -26.46 -19.50
N LEU A 705 23.05 -27.36 -18.92
CA LEU A 705 24.13 -27.00 -18.01
C LEU A 705 25.24 -26.23 -18.75
N THR A 706 25.57 -26.62 -19.97
CA THR A 706 26.56 -25.96 -20.81
C THR A 706 26.10 -24.55 -21.18
N GLU A 707 24.83 -24.35 -21.53
CA GLU A 707 24.27 -23.01 -21.76
C GLU A 707 24.30 -22.15 -20.50
N ARG A 708 24.02 -22.72 -19.32
CA ARG A 708 24.11 -22.00 -18.05
C ARG A 708 25.55 -21.57 -17.74
N VAL A 709 26.52 -22.46 -18.00
CA VAL A 709 27.95 -22.15 -17.88
C VAL A 709 28.36 -21.07 -18.87
N ASN A 710 27.90 -21.12 -20.11
CA ASN A 710 28.17 -20.10 -21.12
C ASN A 710 27.57 -18.74 -20.72
N ARG A 711 26.31 -18.69 -20.26
CA ARG A 711 25.70 -17.45 -19.75
C ARG A 711 26.45 -16.87 -18.56
N SER A 712 26.90 -17.72 -17.63
CA SER A 712 27.73 -17.29 -16.49
C SER A 712 29.09 -16.75 -16.95
N ARG A 713 29.72 -17.39 -17.95
CA ARG A 713 30.95 -16.90 -18.57
C ARG A 713 30.76 -15.55 -19.25
N ASP A 714 29.68 -15.37 -20.02
CA ASP A 714 29.38 -14.10 -20.68
C ASP A 714 29.13 -12.98 -19.66
N GLN A 715 28.43 -13.28 -18.56
CA GLN A 715 28.26 -12.36 -17.43
C GLN A 715 29.60 -11.98 -16.79
N ILE A 716 30.51 -12.95 -16.60
CA ILE A 716 31.85 -12.69 -16.07
C ILE A 716 32.67 -11.82 -17.04
N ASP A 717 32.60 -12.10 -18.33
CA ASP A 717 33.34 -11.32 -19.35
C ASP A 717 32.76 -9.90 -19.50
N GLN A 718 31.44 -9.74 -19.33
CA GLN A 718 30.79 -8.42 -19.25
C GLN A 718 31.25 -7.64 -18.02
N LEU A 719 31.23 -8.25 -16.83
CA LEU A 719 31.72 -7.61 -15.59
C LEU A 719 33.22 -7.25 -15.68
N ARG A 720 34.02 -8.05 -16.39
CA ARG A 720 35.44 -7.73 -16.66
C ARG A 720 35.59 -6.53 -17.59
N ALA A 721 34.75 -6.41 -18.62
CA ALA A 721 34.74 -5.26 -19.51
C ALA A 721 34.33 -3.98 -18.76
N GLU A 722 33.28 -4.06 -17.92
CA GLU A 722 32.84 -2.97 -17.04
C GLU A 722 33.94 -2.55 -16.06
N LEU A 723 34.64 -3.52 -15.44
CA LEU A 723 35.78 -3.23 -14.56
C LEU A 723 36.95 -2.56 -15.29
N LEU A 724 37.23 -2.95 -16.54
CA LEU A 724 38.26 -2.31 -17.37
C LEU A 724 37.86 -0.88 -17.74
N GLN A 725 36.59 -0.67 -18.10
CA GLN A 725 36.04 0.65 -18.37
C GLN A 725 36.11 1.54 -17.12
N GLU A 726 35.77 1.02 -15.95
CA GLU A 726 35.85 1.75 -14.68
C GLU A 726 37.30 2.10 -14.29
N ARG A 727 38.25 1.22 -14.61
CA ARG A 727 39.68 1.54 -14.44
C ARG A 727 40.13 2.65 -15.38
N SER A 728 39.66 2.65 -16.63
CA SER A 728 39.97 3.73 -17.58
C SER A 728 39.34 5.06 -17.18
N SER A 729 38.06 5.06 -16.77
CA SER A 729 37.38 6.28 -16.29
C SER A 729 38.05 6.83 -15.05
N ARG A 730 38.47 5.97 -14.11
CA ARG A 730 39.26 6.39 -12.95
C ARG A 730 40.60 6.99 -13.34
N GLN A 731 41.30 6.42 -14.32
CA GLN A 731 42.57 6.97 -14.79
C GLN A 731 42.38 8.36 -15.44
N ASP A 732 41.32 8.55 -16.21
CA ASP A 732 40.97 9.85 -16.79
C ASP A 732 40.66 10.88 -15.69
N LEU A 733 39.90 10.48 -14.67
CA LEU A 733 39.61 11.32 -13.50
C LEU A 733 40.87 11.66 -12.69
N GLU A 734 41.83 10.74 -12.57
CA GLU A 734 43.12 11.01 -11.93
C GLU A 734 43.95 12.01 -12.78
N CYS A 735 43.92 11.91 -14.10
CA CYS A 735 44.54 12.90 -15.01
C CYS A 735 43.87 14.29 -14.86
N ASP A 736 42.55 14.35 -14.86
CA ASP A 736 41.78 15.59 -14.68
C ASP A 736 42.03 16.21 -13.31
N LYS A 737 42.08 15.39 -12.25
CA LYS A 737 42.44 15.84 -10.91
C LYS A 737 43.82 16.50 -10.90
N VAL A 738 44.83 15.86 -11.49
CA VAL A 738 46.19 16.43 -11.54
C VAL A 738 46.21 17.73 -12.34
N SER A 739 45.45 17.81 -13.44
CA SER A 739 45.28 19.03 -14.23
C SER A 739 44.63 20.16 -13.42
N LEU A 740 43.55 19.87 -12.69
CA LEU A 740 42.83 20.81 -11.84
C LEU A 740 43.65 21.25 -10.63
N GLU A 741 44.44 20.36 -10.03
CA GLU A 741 45.37 20.69 -8.95
C GLU A 741 46.46 21.66 -9.44
N ARG A 742 46.97 21.46 -10.66
CA ARG A 742 47.90 22.38 -11.30
C ARG A 742 47.25 23.74 -11.58
N GLN A 743 46.05 23.76 -12.15
CA GLN A 743 45.29 25.00 -12.39
C GLN A 743 44.99 25.74 -11.09
N ASN A 744 44.57 25.04 -10.04
CA ASN A 744 44.34 25.63 -8.72
C ASN A 744 45.61 26.23 -8.13
N LYS A 745 46.75 25.56 -8.29
CA LYS A 745 48.05 26.09 -7.84
C LYS A 745 48.42 27.37 -8.60
N GLU A 746 48.15 27.42 -9.90
CA GLU A 746 48.37 28.62 -10.72
C GLU A 746 47.41 29.76 -10.35
N LEU A 747 46.13 29.46 -10.10
CA LEU A 747 45.13 30.43 -9.62
C LEU A 747 45.46 30.96 -8.23
N LYS A 748 45.89 30.10 -7.29
CA LYS A 748 46.37 30.54 -5.97
C LYS A 748 47.58 31.46 -6.07
N ASN A 749 48.52 31.17 -6.97
CA ASN A 749 49.66 32.05 -7.22
C ASN A 749 49.22 33.39 -7.84
N ARG A 750 48.23 33.39 -8.75
CA ARG A 750 47.64 34.60 -9.33
C ARG A 750 46.85 35.42 -8.30
N LEU A 751 46.10 34.77 -7.42
CA LEU A 751 45.37 35.41 -6.33
C LEU A 751 46.34 36.08 -5.36
N ALA A 752 47.38 35.35 -4.92
CA ALA A 752 48.46 35.92 -4.09
C ALA A 752 49.15 37.12 -4.76
N SER A 753 49.24 37.15 -6.10
CA SER A 753 49.79 38.30 -6.84
C SER A 753 48.83 39.48 -7.01
N SER A 754 47.51 39.26 -6.91
CA SER A 754 46.48 40.29 -7.13
C SER A 754 45.93 40.89 -5.83
N GLU A 755 45.96 40.14 -4.73
CA GLU A 755 45.62 40.62 -3.38
C GLU A 755 46.55 41.73 -2.88
N GLY A 756 47.74 41.90 -3.47
CA GLY A 756 48.66 42.99 -3.15
C GLY A 756 48.23 44.39 -3.65
N LEU A 757 47.17 44.53 -4.46
CA LEU A 757 46.92 45.77 -5.22
C LEU A 757 45.50 46.36 -5.18
N HIS A 758 44.55 45.86 -4.40
CA HIS A 758 43.20 46.45 -4.39
C HIS A 758 42.62 46.74 -3.00
N LYS A 759 42.50 48.03 -2.69
CA LYS A 759 41.53 48.55 -1.71
C LYS A 759 40.15 48.61 -2.36
N PRO A 760 39.09 48.03 -1.75
CA PRO A 760 37.77 48.06 -2.34
C PRO A 760 37.08 49.41 -2.12
N SER A 761 36.45 49.91 -3.19
CA SER A 761 35.58 51.08 -3.23
C SER A 761 34.17 50.68 -2.74
N SER A 762 33.50 51.59 -2.02
CA SER A 762 32.22 51.35 -1.32
C SER A 762 31.01 51.02 -2.20
N ASN A 763 31.15 51.08 -3.53
CA ASN A 763 30.06 50.76 -4.47
C ASN A 763 30.00 49.27 -4.85
N VAL A 764 31.06 48.52 -4.56
CA VAL A 764 31.16 47.08 -4.83
C VAL A 764 30.10 46.26 -4.07
N PRO A 765 29.90 46.43 -2.75
CA PRO A 765 28.91 45.62 -2.01
C PRO A 765 27.45 45.87 -2.45
N GLN A 766 27.11 47.07 -2.95
CA GLN A 766 25.77 47.33 -3.49
C GLN A 766 25.52 46.65 -4.84
N LEU A 767 26.56 46.57 -5.68
CA LEU A 767 26.48 45.84 -6.95
C LEU A 767 26.51 44.33 -6.73
N GLU A 768 27.24 43.85 -5.73
CA GLU A 768 27.26 42.46 -5.29
C GLU A 768 25.89 42.02 -4.77
N ALA A 769 25.26 42.78 -3.87
CA ALA A 769 23.91 42.47 -3.38
C ALA A 769 22.86 42.42 -4.51
N ARG A 770 22.99 43.30 -5.51
CA ARG A 770 22.07 43.32 -6.67
C ARG A 770 22.34 42.19 -7.65
N LEU A 771 23.60 41.74 -7.77
CA LEU A 771 23.99 40.54 -8.51
C LEU A 771 23.43 39.27 -7.84
N GLU A 772 23.50 39.21 -6.52
CA GLU A 772 23.00 38.09 -5.71
C GLU A 772 21.47 37.98 -5.81
N GLU A 773 20.73 39.09 -5.68
CA GLU A 773 19.27 39.11 -5.92
C GLU A 773 18.89 38.67 -7.35
N LEU A 774 19.68 39.05 -8.36
CA LEU A 774 19.44 38.65 -9.74
C LEU A 774 19.78 37.17 -9.97
N GLN A 775 20.81 36.64 -9.30
CA GLN A 775 21.15 35.22 -9.31
C GLN A 775 20.07 34.39 -8.62
N ASP A 776 19.54 34.83 -7.49
CA ASP A 776 18.46 34.13 -6.78
C ASP A 776 17.18 34.08 -7.61
N LYS A 777 16.82 35.20 -8.25
CA LYS A 777 15.68 35.24 -9.19
C LYS A 777 15.90 34.33 -10.39
N LEU A 778 17.09 34.31 -10.98
CA LEU A 778 17.41 33.40 -12.08
C LEU A 778 17.31 31.93 -11.65
N GLN A 779 17.82 31.58 -10.46
CA GLN A 779 17.71 30.22 -9.95
C GLN A 779 16.26 29.82 -9.63
N ALA A 780 15.44 30.74 -9.12
CA ALA A 780 14.01 30.51 -8.90
C ALA A 780 13.30 30.22 -10.25
N GLU A 781 13.56 31.03 -11.26
CA GLU A 781 13.04 30.84 -12.62
C GLU A 781 13.53 29.53 -13.26
N GLU A 782 14.79 29.12 -13.04
CA GLU A 782 15.32 27.83 -13.52
C GLU A 782 14.66 26.62 -12.83
N ARG A 783 14.35 26.74 -11.52
CA ARG A 783 13.58 25.74 -10.78
C ARG A 783 12.14 25.66 -11.30
N GLU A 784 11.48 26.79 -11.48
CA GLU A 784 10.12 26.84 -12.04
C GLU A 784 10.07 26.29 -13.47
N LYS A 785 11.02 26.66 -14.34
CA LYS A 785 11.17 26.11 -15.69
C LYS A 785 11.34 24.58 -15.66
N SER A 786 12.12 24.06 -14.72
CA SER A 786 12.31 22.61 -14.57
C SER A 786 11.03 21.90 -14.14
N ILE A 787 10.26 22.51 -13.23
CA ILE A 787 8.95 22.01 -12.80
C ILE A 787 7.97 22.01 -13.99
N LEU A 788 7.89 23.12 -14.74
CA LEU A 788 7.03 23.25 -15.92
C LEU A 788 7.40 22.25 -17.01
N LEU A 789 8.69 22.04 -17.29
CA LEU A 789 9.14 21.02 -18.25
C LEU A 789 8.78 19.60 -17.79
N SER A 790 8.89 19.32 -16.49
CA SER A 790 8.49 18.01 -15.94
C SER A 790 6.97 17.78 -16.05
N SER A 791 6.18 18.81 -15.79
CA SER A 791 4.72 18.79 -15.92
C SER A 791 4.31 18.63 -17.38
N ASN A 792 4.96 19.38 -18.29
CA ASN A 792 4.73 19.26 -19.73
C ASN A 792 5.03 17.86 -20.24
N ARG A 793 6.18 17.26 -19.86
CA ARG A 793 6.49 15.85 -20.18
C ARG A 793 5.45 14.86 -19.65
N LYS A 794 4.83 15.12 -18.49
CA LYS A 794 3.74 14.29 -17.95
C LYS A 794 2.47 14.46 -18.78
N LEU A 795 2.13 15.70 -19.15
CA LEU A 795 0.99 15.99 -20.03
C LEU A 795 1.17 15.39 -21.42
N GLU A 796 2.36 15.48 -22.03
CA GLU A 796 2.68 14.85 -23.31
C GLU A 796 2.51 13.33 -23.26
N ARG A 797 2.94 12.68 -22.17
CA ARG A 797 2.69 11.25 -21.94
C ARG A 797 1.20 10.97 -21.83
N LYS A 798 0.45 11.80 -21.10
CA LYS A 798 -0.99 11.63 -20.95
C LYS A 798 -1.74 11.80 -22.26
N VAL A 799 -1.33 12.75 -23.09
CA VAL A 799 -1.87 12.91 -24.45
C VAL A 799 -1.57 11.68 -25.29
N LYS A 800 -0.35 11.13 -25.26
CA LYS A 800 -0.02 9.89 -26.00
C LYS A 800 -0.84 8.70 -25.53
N GLU A 801 -1.02 8.52 -24.22
CA GLU A 801 -1.90 7.47 -23.66
C GLU A 801 -3.34 7.63 -24.13
N LEU A 802 -3.90 8.85 -24.07
CA LEU A 802 -5.26 9.12 -24.52
C LEU A 802 -5.41 8.91 -26.04
N THR A 803 -4.40 9.27 -26.83
CA THR A 803 -4.39 9.00 -28.27
C THR A 803 -4.44 7.50 -28.55
N ILE A 804 -3.63 6.69 -27.85
CA ILE A 804 -3.65 5.23 -27.98
C ILE A 804 -5.02 4.67 -27.57
N GLN A 805 -5.59 5.12 -26.45
CA GLN A 805 -6.93 4.70 -26.03
C GLN A 805 -8.01 5.03 -27.06
N ILE A 806 -7.95 6.21 -27.68
CA ILE A 806 -8.90 6.60 -28.73
C ILE A 806 -8.73 5.71 -29.97
N ASP A 807 -7.50 5.39 -30.35
CA ASP A 807 -7.24 4.51 -31.50
C ASP A 807 -7.70 3.07 -31.23
N ASP A 808 -7.51 2.56 -30.01
CA ASP A 808 -8.01 1.25 -29.56
C ASP A 808 -9.56 1.21 -29.55
N GLU A 809 -10.21 2.26 -29.03
CA GLU A 809 -11.68 2.39 -29.07
C GLU A 809 -12.21 2.45 -30.50
N ARG A 810 -11.53 3.18 -31.39
CA ARG A 810 -11.88 3.23 -32.82
C ARG A 810 -11.75 1.87 -33.48
N GLN A 811 -10.67 1.14 -33.19
CA GLN A 811 -10.45 -0.22 -33.69
C GLN A 811 -11.57 -1.14 -33.20
N HIS A 812 -11.90 -1.10 -31.91
CA HIS A 812 -12.97 -1.88 -31.31
C HIS A 812 -14.35 -1.58 -31.93
N VAL A 813 -14.68 -0.31 -32.13
CA VAL A 813 -15.92 0.10 -32.82
C VAL A 813 -15.93 -0.40 -34.27
N ASN A 814 -14.80 -0.38 -34.96
CA ASN A 814 -14.71 -0.88 -36.32
C ASN A 814 -14.89 -2.41 -36.37
N ASP A 815 -14.29 -3.16 -35.44
CA ASP A 815 -14.46 -4.61 -35.32
C ASP A 815 -15.93 -4.98 -35.01
N GLN A 816 -16.59 -4.25 -34.12
CA GLN A 816 -18.03 -4.41 -33.86
C GLN A 816 -18.88 -4.14 -35.11
N LYS A 817 -18.55 -3.08 -35.86
CA LYS A 817 -19.22 -2.76 -37.12
C LYS A 817 -19.02 -3.88 -38.16
N ASP A 818 -17.83 -4.46 -38.24
CA ASP A 818 -17.52 -5.56 -39.16
C ASP A 818 -18.25 -6.85 -38.75
N GLN A 819 -18.32 -7.17 -37.45
CA GLN A 819 -19.14 -8.27 -36.93
C GLN A 819 -20.63 -8.09 -37.24
N LEU A 820 -21.18 -6.89 -36.99
CA LEU A 820 -22.56 -6.57 -37.33
C LEU A 820 -22.79 -6.67 -38.84
N SER A 821 -21.84 -6.21 -39.66
CA SER A 821 -21.92 -6.32 -41.11
C SER A 821 -21.92 -7.76 -41.59
N LEU A 822 -21.12 -8.64 -40.97
CA LEU A 822 -21.13 -10.08 -41.23
C LEU A 822 -22.47 -10.71 -40.82
N ARG A 823 -23.00 -10.34 -39.65
CA ARG A 823 -24.31 -10.83 -39.17
C ARG A 823 -25.46 -10.37 -40.07
N VAL A 824 -25.43 -9.13 -40.56
CA VAL A 824 -26.39 -8.62 -41.54
C VAL A 824 -26.29 -9.39 -42.85
N LYS A 825 -25.07 -9.69 -43.34
CA LYS A 825 -24.89 -10.52 -44.55
C LYS A 825 -25.41 -11.95 -44.36
N ALA A 826 -25.22 -12.54 -43.18
CA ALA A 826 -25.75 -13.88 -42.87
C ALA A 826 -27.28 -13.89 -42.78
N LEU A 827 -27.87 -12.91 -42.10
CA LEU A 827 -29.33 -12.76 -42.02
C LEU A 827 -29.96 -12.51 -43.39
N LYS A 828 -29.31 -11.71 -44.27
CA LYS A 828 -29.76 -11.54 -45.65
C LYS A 828 -29.81 -12.87 -46.40
N ARG A 829 -28.76 -13.70 -46.30
CA ARG A 829 -28.77 -15.04 -46.92
C ARG A 829 -29.87 -15.94 -46.38
N GLN A 830 -30.14 -15.92 -45.06
CA GLN A 830 -31.26 -16.67 -44.49
C GLN A 830 -32.62 -16.18 -45.00
N VAL A 831 -32.78 -14.87 -45.20
CA VAL A 831 -34.00 -14.31 -45.80
C VAL A 831 -34.12 -14.77 -47.25
N ASP A 832 -33.05 -14.66 -48.05
CA ASP A 832 -33.04 -15.11 -49.44
C ASP A 832 -33.36 -16.62 -49.55
N GLU A 833 -32.78 -17.46 -48.69
CA GLU A 833 -33.07 -18.92 -48.62
C GLU A 833 -34.53 -19.21 -48.23
N ALA A 834 -35.08 -18.45 -47.28
CA ALA A 834 -36.48 -18.58 -46.88
C ALA A 834 -37.45 -18.12 -47.98
N GLU A 835 -37.09 -17.07 -48.72
CA GLU A 835 -37.84 -16.59 -49.88
C GLU A 835 -37.84 -17.66 -51.00
N GLU A 836 -36.70 -18.28 -51.29
CA GLU A 836 -36.61 -19.40 -52.25
C GLU A 836 -37.46 -20.62 -51.82
N GLU A 837 -37.49 -20.94 -50.52
CA GLU A 837 -38.33 -22.04 -50.00
C GLU A 837 -39.83 -21.70 -50.08
N ILE A 838 -40.20 -20.44 -49.80
CA ILE A 838 -41.57 -19.96 -50.01
C ILE A 838 -41.96 -20.08 -51.48
N GLU A 839 -41.11 -19.65 -52.42
CA GLU A 839 -41.38 -19.80 -53.86
C GLU A 839 -41.54 -21.28 -54.26
N ARG A 840 -40.74 -22.17 -53.70
CA ARG A 840 -40.88 -23.62 -53.88
C ARG A 840 -42.22 -24.15 -53.38
N LEU A 841 -42.60 -23.80 -52.15
CA LEU A 841 -43.85 -24.22 -51.54
C LEU A 841 -45.06 -23.63 -52.26
N GLU A 842 -44.98 -22.38 -52.72
CA GLU A 842 -45.99 -21.77 -53.57
C GLU A 842 -46.13 -22.50 -54.90
N GLY A 843 -45.01 -22.88 -55.53
CA GLY A 843 -45.00 -23.69 -56.75
C GLY A 843 -45.69 -25.04 -56.54
N ALA A 844 -45.37 -25.74 -55.44
CA ALA A 844 -45.99 -27.00 -55.06
C ALA A 844 -47.48 -26.85 -54.76
N ARG A 845 -47.88 -25.81 -54.01
CA ARG A 845 -49.28 -25.48 -53.72
C ARG A 845 -50.06 -25.20 -55.01
N LYS A 846 -49.53 -24.36 -55.90
CA LYS A 846 -50.15 -24.06 -57.21
C LYS A 846 -50.32 -25.33 -58.04
N LYS A 847 -49.35 -26.26 -57.99
CA LYS A 847 -49.45 -27.56 -58.67
C LYS A 847 -50.54 -28.45 -58.05
N ALA A 848 -50.54 -28.63 -56.72
CA ALA A 848 -51.55 -29.41 -56.02
C ALA A 848 -52.96 -28.83 -56.20
N GLN A 849 -53.08 -27.51 -56.27
CA GLN A 849 -54.34 -26.83 -56.55
C GLN A 849 -54.86 -27.16 -57.97
N ARG A 850 -53.99 -27.16 -58.98
CA ARG A 850 -54.37 -27.61 -60.34
C ARG A 850 -54.77 -29.08 -60.37
N GLU A 851 -54.01 -29.95 -59.70
CA GLU A 851 -54.36 -31.39 -59.60
C GLU A 851 -55.72 -31.59 -58.90
N LEU A 852 -56.03 -30.80 -57.86
CA LEU A 852 -57.34 -30.82 -57.21
C LEU A 852 -58.46 -30.36 -58.15
N GLU A 853 -58.25 -29.26 -58.88
CA GLU A 853 -59.18 -28.74 -59.89
C GLU A 853 -59.44 -29.81 -60.97
N GLU A 854 -58.39 -30.47 -61.49
CA GLU A 854 -58.50 -31.59 -62.44
C GLU A 854 -59.29 -32.78 -61.85
N GLN A 855 -59.03 -33.17 -60.60
CA GLN A 855 -59.82 -34.22 -59.92
C GLN A 855 -61.28 -33.79 -59.72
N HIS A 856 -61.52 -32.51 -59.45
CA HIS A 856 -62.87 -31.98 -59.28
C HIS A 856 -63.64 -31.99 -60.61
N GLU A 857 -63.00 -31.61 -61.72
CA GLU A 857 -63.55 -31.73 -63.08
C GLU A 857 -63.85 -33.19 -63.44
N LEU A 858 -62.93 -34.12 -63.13
CA LEU A 858 -63.16 -35.56 -63.33
C LEU A 858 -64.33 -36.07 -62.49
N ASN A 859 -64.44 -35.65 -61.23
CA ASN A 859 -65.54 -36.03 -60.36
C ASN A 859 -66.87 -35.45 -60.86
N GLU A 860 -66.90 -34.21 -61.35
CA GLU A 860 -68.07 -33.65 -62.02
C GLU A 860 -68.45 -34.44 -63.27
N GLN A 861 -67.48 -34.83 -64.10
CA GLN A 861 -67.72 -35.70 -65.26
C GLN A 861 -68.30 -37.06 -64.84
N LEU A 862 -67.77 -37.68 -63.79
CA LEU A 862 -68.28 -38.94 -63.23
C LEU A 862 -69.68 -38.77 -62.64
N GLN A 863 -69.95 -37.72 -61.88
CA GLN A 863 -71.28 -37.41 -61.35
C GLN A 863 -72.29 -37.18 -62.47
N ASN A 864 -71.91 -36.47 -63.53
CA ASN A 864 -72.76 -36.28 -64.70
C ASN A 864 -73.05 -37.61 -65.39
N ARG A 865 -72.07 -38.52 -65.45
CA ARG A 865 -72.24 -39.88 -65.98
C ARG A 865 -73.12 -40.75 -65.09
N ILE A 866 -72.97 -40.68 -63.77
CA ILE A 866 -73.86 -41.33 -62.80
C ILE A 866 -75.28 -40.80 -62.97
N LYS A 867 -75.50 -39.48 -63.00
CA LYS A 867 -76.83 -38.88 -63.25
C LYS A 867 -77.41 -39.32 -64.59
N ALA A 868 -76.59 -39.48 -65.62
CA ALA A 868 -77.02 -40.01 -66.91
C ALA A 868 -77.47 -41.48 -66.79
N LEU A 869 -76.68 -42.31 -66.12
CA LEU A 869 -76.99 -43.72 -65.84
C LEU A 869 -78.20 -43.88 -64.92
N GLU A 870 -78.37 -43.05 -63.89
CA GLU A 870 -79.55 -43.01 -63.02
C GLU A 870 -80.80 -42.64 -63.82
N LYS A 871 -80.71 -41.64 -64.72
CA LYS A 871 -81.82 -41.32 -65.63
C LYS A 871 -82.14 -42.47 -66.58
N GLU A 872 -81.14 -43.22 -67.03
CA GLU A 872 -81.33 -44.43 -67.84
C GLU A 872 -81.94 -45.58 -67.04
N ALA A 873 -81.47 -45.80 -65.81
CA ALA A 873 -81.99 -46.78 -64.88
C ALA A 873 -83.42 -46.44 -64.45
N TRP A 874 -83.74 -45.18 -64.19
CA TRP A 874 -85.10 -44.70 -63.93
C TRP A 874 -85.98 -44.85 -65.16
N ARG A 875 -85.49 -44.55 -66.37
CA ARG A 875 -86.21 -44.83 -67.62
C ARG A 875 -86.44 -46.33 -67.84
N LYS A 876 -85.46 -47.19 -67.51
CA LYS A 876 -85.61 -48.65 -67.55
C LYS A 876 -86.60 -49.13 -66.50
N ALA A 877 -86.48 -48.69 -65.25
CA ALA A 877 -87.40 -49.03 -64.15
C ALA A 877 -88.82 -48.51 -64.41
N ALA A 878 -89.01 -47.33 -65.01
CA ALA A 878 -90.31 -46.84 -65.43
C ALA A 878 -90.91 -47.66 -66.59
N ARG A 879 -90.06 -48.20 -67.47
CA ARG A 879 -90.49 -49.18 -68.49
C ARG A 879 -90.83 -50.53 -67.85
N SER A 880 -90.03 -51.00 -66.88
CA SER A 880 -90.27 -52.22 -66.11
C SER A 880 -91.53 -52.11 -65.22
N ALA A 881 -91.81 -50.93 -64.66
CA ALA A 881 -93.02 -50.65 -63.86
C ALA A 881 -94.28 -50.48 -64.73
N ALA A 882 -94.12 -50.04 -65.98
CA ALA A 882 -95.19 -50.01 -66.97
C ALA A 882 -95.48 -51.43 -67.54
N ASP A 883 -94.50 -52.33 -67.57
CA ASP A 883 -94.66 -53.74 -67.95
C ASP A 883 -95.09 -54.63 -66.77
N SER A 884 -94.83 -54.26 -65.50
CA SER A 884 -95.21 -55.05 -64.33
C SER A 884 -96.65 -54.86 -63.86
N SER A 885 -97.50 -54.19 -64.63
CA SER A 885 -98.95 -54.06 -64.38
C SER A 885 -99.78 -55.12 -65.11
N LEU A 886 -99.16 -56.06 -65.84
CA LEU A 886 -99.85 -57.19 -66.46
C LEU A 886 -99.03 -58.49 -66.33
N GLN A 887 -99.55 -59.36 -65.45
CA GLN A 887 -99.38 -60.82 -65.36
C GLN A 887 -98.64 -61.36 -64.12
N ASP A 888 -99.41 -62.18 -63.40
CA ASP A 888 -99.12 -63.00 -62.21
C ASP A 888 -98.22 -64.22 -62.53
N ASP A 889 -97.39 -64.58 -61.53
CA ASP A 889 -96.97 -65.92 -61.07
C ASP A 889 -96.23 -66.91 -62.02
N PRO A 890 -95.54 -67.97 -61.51
CA PRO A 890 -94.72 -68.11 -60.30
C PRO A 890 -93.40 -68.89 -60.56
N LEU A 891 -92.57 -69.05 -59.51
CA LEU A 891 -91.52 -70.07 -59.30
C LEU A 891 -90.20 -70.04 -60.11
N SER A 892 -89.12 -70.13 -59.32
CA SER A 892 -87.99 -71.06 -59.47
C SER A 892 -86.83 -70.73 -60.43
N SER A 893 -85.65 -71.14 -59.94
CA SER A 893 -84.39 -71.41 -60.66
C SER A 893 -83.52 -70.18 -60.92
N ASP A 894 -82.44 -69.94 -60.18
CA ASP A 894 -81.22 -70.75 -60.04
C ASP A 894 -80.27 -70.56 -61.23
N GLU A 895 -79.00 -70.36 -60.86
CA GLU A 895 -77.78 -70.45 -61.69
C GLU A 895 -77.50 -69.29 -62.68
N GLU A 896 -76.27 -68.81 -62.89
CA GLU A 896 -74.94 -69.16 -62.39
C GLU A 896 -73.93 -68.16 -63.01
N PHE A 897 -72.70 -68.15 -62.46
CA PHE A 897 -71.44 -67.82 -63.16
C PHE A 897 -71.14 -66.33 -63.47
N ASP A 898 -69.97 -65.77 -63.19
CA ASP A 898 -68.68 -66.42 -63.01
C ASP A 898 -67.67 -65.48 -62.32
N SER A 899 -66.71 -66.12 -61.63
CA SER A 899 -65.30 -65.71 -61.52
C SER A 899 -64.95 -64.43 -60.73
N ALA A 900 -64.03 -64.41 -59.77
CA ALA A 900 -63.24 -65.46 -59.15
C ALA A 900 -62.72 -64.91 -57.81
N TYR A 901 -62.75 -65.79 -56.82
CA TYR A 901 -61.72 -66.01 -55.81
C TYR A 901 -60.54 -65.02 -55.74
N GLY A 902 -60.27 -64.58 -54.51
CA GLY A 902 -58.92 -64.78 -53.98
C GLY A 902 -58.28 -63.56 -53.34
N PRO A 903 -58.35 -63.44 -52.00
CA PRO A 903 -57.38 -62.67 -51.24
C PRO A 903 -56.12 -63.52 -51.05
N SER A 904 -54.94 -62.99 -51.38
CA SER A 904 -53.69 -63.31 -50.67
C SER A 904 -52.47 -62.65 -51.32
N SER A 905 -51.76 -61.92 -50.47
CA SER A 905 -50.32 -62.09 -50.25
C SER A 905 -49.34 -61.48 -51.25
N ILE A 906 -48.12 -61.31 -50.71
CA ILE A 906 -46.84 -60.96 -51.34
C ILE A 906 -46.58 -59.45 -51.34
N ALA A 907 -45.90 -58.88 -50.34
CA ALA A 907 -44.54 -59.12 -49.83
C ALA A 907 -43.41 -58.75 -50.81
N SER A 908 -42.42 -58.07 -50.23
CA SER A 908 -41.02 -58.00 -50.64
C SER A 908 -40.61 -57.06 -51.78
N LEU A 909 -39.70 -56.14 -51.44
CA LEU A 909 -38.30 -56.03 -51.93
C LEU A 909 -37.82 -54.58 -51.66
N LEU A 910 -36.96 -54.35 -50.67
CA LEU A 910 -35.48 -54.45 -50.73
C LEU A 910 -34.82 -53.41 -51.66
N ASN A 911 -34.19 -52.39 -51.05
CA ASN A 911 -32.74 -52.13 -51.05
C ASN A 911 -32.50 -50.70 -50.52
N GLU A 912 -31.81 -50.52 -49.39
CA GLU A 912 -30.34 -50.35 -49.34
C GLU A 912 -29.84 -49.26 -50.28
N ALA A 913 -29.38 -48.13 -49.72
CA ALA A 913 -27.94 -47.88 -49.60
C ALA A 913 -27.66 -46.41 -49.20
N ASN A 914 -26.71 -46.30 -48.27
CA ASN A 914 -25.62 -45.32 -48.27
C ASN A 914 -25.91 -43.88 -47.83
N LEU A 915 -25.28 -43.49 -46.71
CA LEU A 915 -24.07 -42.61 -46.66
C LEU A 915 -24.52 -41.14 -46.84
N GLN A 916 -24.12 -40.18 -46.04
CA GLN A 916 -22.89 -40.00 -45.29
C GLN A 916 -23.04 -38.63 -44.58
N THR A 917 -22.39 -38.46 -43.43
CA THR A 917 -21.50 -37.32 -43.06
C THR A 917 -21.85 -35.92 -43.62
N SER A 918 -21.80 -34.81 -42.90
CA SER A 918 -20.87 -34.39 -41.87
C SER A 918 -21.26 -32.97 -41.44
N SER A 919 -20.91 -32.62 -40.21
CA SER A 919 -20.25 -31.36 -39.84
C SER A 919 -20.33 -30.19 -40.84
N CYS A 920 -21.01 -29.12 -40.44
CA CYS A 920 -20.36 -27.90 -39.94
C CYS A 920 -21.34 -27.14 -39.04
#